data_AF-A0A135IAM1-F1
#
_entry.id   AF-A0A135IAM1-F1
#
_cell.length_a   1.000
_cell.length_b   1.000
_cell.length_c   1.000
_cell.angle_alpha   90.00
_cell.angle_beta   90.00
_cell.angle_gamma   90.00
#
_symmetry.space_group_name_H-M   'P 1'
#
loop_
_entity.id
_entity.type
_entity.pdbx_description
1 polymer ?
#
loop_
_entity_poly.entity_id
_entity_poly.type
_entity_poly.pdbx_seq_one_letter_code
_entity_poly.pdbx_strand_id
1 'polypeptide(L)'
;MFILQNYVDQQLERLNDFNRVRLERARSAMHSQAVNIFNVLPVLLHFNHPAVPGYLERSVVHGISDFSLSDIQQDFVNDCALALNSAVPEKPVSQNFPIKGLFSMGSTASMGQSLTSDLDIWVCVQQWVSEEERTMLDAKCSLISDWAMTQGVEVNFFVMCEQRFRQNLAQEMTSDNCGSTQHYLLLDEFYRSAVHLAGQQLLWYFVPPEMEGCYEEYVGEMIASGAINRDDYVDFGGLPSIPAEEYFGSSLWQLYKSIDSPYKSVLKAVLLEAYSWEYPGTQLLSVDGKRRFFSGMLDVYQSDAYYLMLEKVTRYLERIDDHRRLDLVRRCFYLKTHEKLTREPGPGSVPWRREVLCVLTREWGWTQDDIARLDNRRNWKVEEVKEAHNELLEALMLSYRNLIRFARRNDITSAISPEDISILARKLYAAFEVLPGKVTLLNPQLSPDLHEPNLSFIQVPEGRSNPPGWYLYKQSLKPVDIIGRAPLEHNRYLSKLVAWAYFNGMLTESTCLNSVAKASNVDIDKLYQLVSDMRNTFSVRRPQPSLQALSSPCEIRKLALFINLEQDPTTELKQPAVRFDFKNTDIFSYGPEQQCLVGSVDLVYRNSWNEVRTLNFKGENAMLDVLKTLLGKMHQDAIPPESVDVFCYAGKMRGLIRNLVYQLVAECIDMRLKPIDQEKRRRFKAIRVADQTFGLFFERRGVSVQKLENSVDFYRSISTNKINGSPIVVLDKDGEVHPPEVVDAYASEGLIQFFFEDCDEGFNIYVLDENNRVEVYRQCSGDKEEMVQGVNRFYTAPQDKSSFSGQAVNFNLPQFYDIVYQADGRAQVIPYKSDRQWQRNNESRSETAQFASR
;
A
#
# COMPACT_ATOMS: atom_id res chain seq x y z
N MET A 1 13.25 -51.11 -16.89
CA MET A 1 14.33 -50.64 -16.02
C MET A 1 15.35 -49.79 -16.78
N PHE A 2 16.12 -50.32 -17.75
CA PHE A 2 17.17 -49.57 -18.46
C PHE A 2 16.73 -48.30 -19.22
N ILE A 3 15.54 -48.27 -19.85
CA ILE A 3 15.08 -47.11 -20.63
C ILE A 3 14.70 -45.92 -19.73
N LEU A 4 14.01 -46.18 -18.62
CA LEU A 4 13.62 -45.15 -17.64
C LEU A 4 14.83 -44.62 -16.87
N GLN A 5 15.79 -45.48 -16.51
CA GLN A 5 17.01 -45.02 -15.87
C GLN A 5 17.83 -44.08 -16.78
N ASN A 6 18.00 -44.46 -18.06
CA ASN A 6 18.70 -43.60 -19.02
C ASN A 6 17.97 -42.26 -19.24
N TYR A 7 16.63 -42.27 -19.22
CA TYR A 7 15.85 -41.04 -19.25
C TYR A 7 16.13 -40.14 -18.04
N VAL A 8 16.13 -40.70 -16.82
CA VAL A 8 16.44 -39.98 -15.58
C VAL A 8 17.85 -39.39 -15.63
N ASP A 9 18.84 -40.18 -16.02
CA ASP A 9 20.24 -39.74 -16.10
C ASP A 9 20.41 -38.57 -17.11
N GLN A 10 19.75 -38.66 -18.27
CA GLN A 10 19.74 -37.59 -19.28
C GLN A 10 19.04 -36.31 -18.79
N GLN A 11 17.92 -36.45 -18.07
CA GLN A 11 17.23 -35.27 -17.51
C GLN A 11 18.07 -34.61 -16.41
N LEU A 12 18.76 -35.39 -15.59
CA LEU A 12 19.65 -34.88 -14.56
C LEU A 12 20.84 -34.11 -15.16
N GLU A 13 21.50 -34.66 -16.18
CA GLU A 13 22.56 -33.97 -16.91
C GLU A 13 22.07 -32.64 -17.50
N ARG A 14 20.90 -32.66 -18.15
CA ARG A 14 20.28 -31.47 -18.71
C ARG A 14 19.94 -30.42 -17.65
N LEU A 15 19.40 -30.84 -16.51
CA LEU A 15 19.05 -29.97 -15.40
C LEU A 15 20.30 -29.32 -14.78
N ASN A 16 21.39 -30.09 -14.66
CA ASN A 16 22.68 -29.57 -14.22
C ASN A 16 23.24 -28.51 -15.18
N ASP A 17 23.21 -28.77 -16.49
CA ASP A 17 23.66 -27.82 -17.50
C ASP A 17 22.80 -26.54 -17.51
N PHE A 18 21.48 -26.69 -17.40
CA PHE A 18 20.55 -25.58 -17.29
C PHE A 18 20.85 -24.73 -16.05
N ASN A 19 21.04 -25.36 -14.90
CA ASN A 19 21.33 -24.66 -13.66
C ASN A 19 22.70 -23.97 -13.69
N ARG A 20 23.72 -24.57 -14.32
CA ARG A 20 25.05 -23.96 -14.51
C ARG A 20 24.95 -22.63 -15.25
N VAL A 21 24.26 -22.61 -16.40
CA VAL A 21 24.05 -21.37 -17.19
C VAL A 21 23.34 -20.31 -16.34
N ARG A 22 22.34 -20.71 -15.54
CA ARG A 22 21.60 -19.78 -14.69
C ARG A 22 22.44 -19.23 -13.54
N LEU A 23 23.28 -20.04 -12.90
CA LEU A 23 24.22 -19.57 -11.88
C LEU A 23 25.24 -18.58 -12.46
N GLU A 24 25.75 -18.84 -13.67
CA GLU A 24 26.65 -17.90 -14.36
C GLU A 24 25.96 -16.57 -14.68
N ARG A 25 24.74 -16.63 -15.23
CA ARG A 25 23.93 -15.42 -15.48
C ARG A 25 23.65 -14.65 -14.19
N ALA A 26 23.29 -15.35 -13.12
CA ALA A 26 23.03 -14.74 -11.82
C ALA A 26 24.25 -13.97 -11.31
N ARG A 27 25.43 -14.59 -11.34
CA ARG A 27 26.70 -13.96 -10.90
C ARG A 27 27.09 -12.78 -11.77
N SER A 28 26.87 -12.86 -13.10
CA SER A 28 27.21 -11.78 -14.04
C SER A 28 26.38 -10.51 -13.82
N ALA A 29 25.19 -10.62 -13.25
CA ALA A 29 24.27 -9.51 -13.00
C ALA A 29 24.38 -8.93 -11.57
N MET A 30 25.23 -9.50 -10.72
CA MET A 30 25.46 -9.06 -9.34
C MET A 30 26.73 -8.20 -9.23
N HIS A 31 26.79 -7.34 -8.20
CA HIS A 31 28.06 -6.76 -7.78
C HIS A 31 28.90 -7.79 -7.00
N SER A 32 30.20 -7.55 -6.87
CA SER A 32 31.15 -8.48 -6.25
C SER A 32 30.72 -8.95 -4.85
N GLN A 33 30.29 -8.03 -3.99
CA GLN A 33 29.84 -8.39 -2.64
C GLN A 33 28.60 -9.30 -2.63
N ALA A 34 27.65 -9.07 -3.54
CA ALA A 34 26.48 -9.94 -3.68
C ALA A 34 26.87 -11.32 -4.20
N VAL A 35 27.83 -11.42 -5.12
CA VAL A 35 28.38 -12.73 -5.57
C VAL A 35 28.99 -13.49 -4.39
N ASN A 36 29.78 -12.82 -3.55
CA ASN A 36 30.40 -13.45 -2.38
C ASN A 36 29.35 -14.00 -1.42
N ILE A 37 28.35 -13.18 -1.06
CA ILE A 37 27.25 -13.58 -0.18
C ILE A 37 26.47 -14.74 -0.80
N PHE A 38 26.03 -14.59 -2.05
CA PHE A 38 25.28 -15.61 -2.79
C PHE A 38 25.98 -16.97 -2.79
N ASN A 39 27.31 -17.00 -2.95
CA ASN A 39 28.09 -18.23 -2.94
C ASN A 39 28.17 -18.89 -1.55
N VAL A 40 28.12 -18.12 -0.47
CA VAL A 40 28.28 -18.66 0.89
C VAL A 40 26.95 -18.95 1.60
N LEU A 41 25.80 -18.50 1.08
CA LEU A 41 24.49 -18.78 1.69
C LEU A 41 24.29 -20.27 2.05
N PRO A 42 24.63 -21.25 1.17
CA PRO A 42 24.55 -22.66 1.54
C PRO A 42 25.40 -23.04 2.75
N VAL A 43 26.59 -22.47 2.89
CA VAL A 43 27.51 -22.72 4.00
C VAL A 43 26.91 -22.27 5.32
N LEU A 44 26.30 -21.08 5.34
CA LEU A 44 25.70 -20.48 6.53
C LEU A 44 24.53 -21.32 7.08
N LEU A 45 23.81 -22.01 6.18
CA LEU A 45 22.73 -22.93 6.56
C LEU A 45 23.23 -24.35 6.84
N HIS A 46 24.34 -24.75 6.24
CA HIS A 46 24.95 -26.06 6.46
C HIS A 46 25.62 -26.19 7.84
N PHE A 47 26.25 -25.12 8.35
CA PHE A 47 26.92 -25.11 9.65
C PHE A 47 26.18 -24.26 10.68
N ASN A 48 26.18 -24.67 11.95
CA ASN A 48 25.82 -23.80 13.07
C ASN A 48 27.01 -23.73 14.04
N HIS A 49 27.90 -22.75 13.83
CA HIS A 49 29.13 -22.61 14.62
C HIS A 49 29.36 -21.13 14.98
N PRO A 50 29.88 -20.79 16.17
CA PRO A 50 30.12 -19.40 16.59
C PRO A 50 30.97 -18.57 15.63
N ALA A 51 31.78 -19.24 14.80
CA ALA A 51 32.61 -18.60 13.78
C ALA A 51 31.88 -18.16 12.51
N VAL A 52 30.67 -18.68 12.30
CA VAL A 52 29.91 -18.52 11.06
C VAL A 52 28.77 -17.52 11.30
N PRO A 53 28.56 -16.54 10.40
CA PRO A 53 27.41 -15.64 10.49
C PRO A 53 26.07 -16.38 10.61
N GLY A 54 25.16 -15.83 11.40
CA GLY A 54 23.87 -16.47 11.67
C GLY A 54 23.93 -17.58 12.73
N TYR A 55 25.04 -17.72 13.47
CA TYR A 55 25.11 -18.65 14.60
C TYR A 55 24.01 -18.39 15.63
N LEU A 56 23.44 -19.48 16.13
CA LEU A 56 22.47 -19.45 17.21
C LEU A 56 22.84 -20.49 18.26
N GLU A 57 22.96 -20.07 19.53
CA GLU A 57 23.48 -20.90 20.63
C GLU A 57 22.52 -22.03 21.03
N ARG A 58 21.21 -21.82 20.87
CA ARG A 58 20.22 -22.88 21.06
C ARG A 58 20.38 -23.93 19.96
N SER A 59 19.95 -25.16 20.24
CA SER A 59 20.00 -26.30 19.31
C SER A 59 19.11 -26.06 18.08
N VAL A 60 19.64 -25.35 17.08
CA VAL A 60 18.99 -25.14 15.78
C VAL A 60 19.39 -26.26 14.81
N VAL A 61 18.39 -26.79 14.10
CA VAL A 61 18.60 -27.75 13.02
C VAL A 61 19.41 -27.11 11.90
N HIS A 62 20.42 -27.81 11.40
CA HIS A 62 21.31 -27.33 10.35
C HIS A 62 21.86 -28.48 9.52
N GLY A 63 22.41 -28.15 8.35
CA GLY A 63 22.94 -29.12 7.41
C GLY A 63 21.98 -29.38 6.25
N ILE A 64 22.56 -29.56 5.08
CA ILE A 64 21.86 -29.65 3.79
C ILE A 64 22.17 -31.02 3.18
N SER A 65 21.13 -31.76 2.81
CA SER A 65 21.24 -33.05 2.11
C SER A 65 22.11 -32.91 0.87
N ASP A 66 22.98 -33.88 0.59
CA ASP A 66 23.81 -33.95 -0.62
C ASP A 66 24.67 -32.70 -0.93
N PHE A 67 24.96 -31.88 0.09
CA PHE A 67 25.78 -30.68 -0.08
C PHE A 67 27.26 -30.97 0.19
N SER A 68 28.10 -30.52 -0.74
CA SER A 68 29.55 -30.48 -0.58
C SER A 68 30.07 -29.07 -0.81
N LEU A 69 31.10 -28.69 -0.04
CA LEU A 69 31.73 -27.37 -0.15
C LEU A 69 32.56 -27.30 -1.43
N SER A 70 32.37 -26.22 -2.19
CA SER A 70 33.32 -25.78 -3.21
C SER A 70 34.57 -25.15 -2.59
N ASP A 71 35.64 -24.99 -3.36
CA ASP A 71 36.90 -24.38 -2.89
C ASP A 71 36.68 -23.00 -2.25
N ILE A 72 35.88 -22.14 -2.92
CA ILE A 72 35.54 -20.80 -2.41
C ILE A 72 34.81 -20.87 -1.06
N GLN A 73 33.91 -21.85 -0.91
CA GLN A 73 33.15 -22.04 0.32
C GLN A 73 34.02 -22.62 1.44
N GLN A 74 34.96 -23.51 1.10
CA GLN A 74 35.92 -24.06 2.05
C GLN A 74 36.88 -22.98 2.57
N ASP A 75 37.37 -22.10 1.69
CA ASP A 75 38.19 -20.94 2.07
C ASP A 75 37.43 -20.02 3.03
N PHE A 76 36.16 -19.72 2.75
CA PHE A 76 35.32 -18.92 3.65
C PHE A 76 35.19 -19.55 5.05
N VAL A 77 34.96 -20.86 5.13
CA VAL A 77 34.88 -21.56 6.42
C VAL A 77 36.21 -21.48 7.19
N ASN A 78 37.33 -21.65 6.49
CA ASN A 78 38.66 -21.55 7.09
C ASN A 78 38.95 -20.14 7.61
N ASP A 79 38.61 -19.11 6.85
CA ASP A 79 38.77 -17.70 7.24
C ASP A 79 37.93 -17.34 8.48
N CYS A 80 36.68 -17.81 8.52
CA CYS A 80 35.81 -17.66 9.68
C CYS A 80 36.44 -18.28 10.95
N ALA A 81 36.95 -19.51 10.85
CA ALA A 81 37.58 -20.21 11.97
C ALA A 81 38.83 -19.48 12.47
N LEU A 82 39.66 -18.99 11.55
CA LEU A 82 40.86 -18.20 11.86
C LEU A 82 40.53 -16.88 12.57
N ALA A 83 39.51 -16.17 12.10
CA ALA A 83 39.11 -14.87 12.66
C ALA A 83 38.71 -14.95 14.15
N LEU A 84 38.15 -16.08 14.59
CA LEU A 84 37.72 -16.32 15.97
C LEU A 84 38.67 -17.23 16.76
N ASN A 85 39.84 -17.56 16.19
CA ASN A 85 40.83 -18.47 16.76
C ASN A 85 40.18 -19.77 17.28
N SER A 86 39.24 -20.29 16.49
CA SER A 86 38.41 -21.44 16.82
C SER A 86 38.80 -22.65 15.96
N ALA A 87 38.40 -23.84 16.38
CA ALA A 87 38.53 -25.01 15.52
C ALA A 87 37.65 -24.83 14.28
N VAL A 88 38.10 -25.38 13.15
CA VAL A 88 37.29 -25.41 11.93
C VAL A 88 35.99 -26.15 12.24
N PRO A 89 34.81 -25.61 11.87
CA PRO A 89 33.54 -26.29 12.05
C PRO A 89 33.62 -27.72 11.51
N GLU A 90 33.48 -28.72 12.38
CA GLU A 90 33.48 -30.11 11.95
C GLU A 90 32.26 -30.38 11.07
N LYS A 91 32.43 -31.24 10.05
CA LYS A 91 31.29 -31.68 9.23
C LYS A 91 30.25 -32.33 10.16
N PRO A 92 28.95 -32.05 9.99
CA PRO A 92 27.94 -32.65 10.85
C PRO A 92 28.06 -34.17 10.82
N VAL A 93 28.14 -34.80 12.00
CA VAL A 93 28.29 -36.26 12.15
C VAL A 93 26.99 -36.99 11.79
N SER A 94 25.86 -36.27 11.74
CA SER A 94 24.55 -36.80 11.34
C SER A 94 24.48 -37.07 9.84
N GLN A 95 24.03 -38.26 9.46
CA GLN A 95 23.63 -38.58 8.08
C GLN A 95 22.26 -37.99 7.71
N ASN A 96 21.46 -37.59 8.70
CA ASN A 96 20.14 -37.02 8.49
C ASN A 96 20.21 -35.50 8.54
N PHE A 97 20.19 -34.87 7.36
CA PHE A 97 20.19 -33.43 7.20
C PHE A 97 18.76 -32.87 7.14
N PRO A 98 18.43 -31.83 7.93
CA PRO A 98 17.08 -31.26 8.02
C PRO A 98 16.70 -30.43 6.79
N ILE A 99 17.67 -29.85 6.07
CA ILE A 99 17.42 -29.05 4.86
C ILE A 99 17.60 -29.96 3.65
N LYS A 100 16.53 -30.11 2.87
CA LYS A 100 16.48 -30.94 1.67
C LYS A 100 17.10 -30.26 0.46
N GLY A 101 16.85 -28.96 0.28
CA GLY A 101 17.42 -28.18 -0.81
C GLY A 101 17.26 -26.66 -0.64
N LEU A 102 18.12 -25.91 -1.33
CA LEU A 102 18.12 -24.45 -1.36
C LEU A 102 17.95 -23.92 -2.77
N PHE A 103 17.02 -23.00 -2.95
CA PHE A 103 16.72 -22.39 -4.24
C PHE A 103 16.60 -20.89 -4.13
N SER A 104 17.24 -20.14 -5.02
CA SER A 104 16.89 -18.73 -5.24
C SER A 104 15.74 -18.63 -6.23
N MET A 105 14.84 -17.65 -6.09
CA MET A 105 13.73 -17.47 -7.04
C MET A 105 13.52 -15.99 -7.41
N GLY A 106 12.52 -15.74 -8.26
CA GLY A 106 12.10 -14.39 -8.61
C GLY A 106 12.95 -13.81 -9.75
N SER A 107 13.76 -12.81 -9.47
CA SER A 107 14.54 -12.13 -10.52
C SER A 107 15.91 -12.75 -10.78
N THR A 108 16.42 -13.61 -9.90
CA THR A 108 17.74 -14.25 -10.02
C THR A 108 17.90 -14.99 -11.35
N ALA A 109 19.06 -14.81 -11.98
CA ALA A 109 19.44 -15.35 -13.29
C ALA A 109 18.60 -14.85 -14.48
N SER A 110 17.77 -13.81 -14.30
CA SER A 110 16.85 -13.35 -15.35
C SER A 110 17.21 -12.00 -15.98
N MET A 111 16.52 -11.65 -17.07
CA MET A 111 16.49 -10.31 -17.67
C MET A 111 16.09 -9.23 -16.66
N GLY A 112 15.30 -9.60 -15.64
CA GLY A 112 14.83 -8.70 -14.59
C GLY A 112 15.81 -8.48 -13.44
N GLN A 113 16.92 -9.22 -13.34
CA GLN A 113 17.90 -9.08 -12.25
C GLN A 113 18.70 -7.78 -12.39
N SER A 114 18.93 -7.05 -11.32
CA SER A 114 19.77 -5.86 -11.30
C SER A 114 20.75 -5.89 -10.12
N LEU A 115 21.69 -4.94 -10.10
CA LEU A 115 22.64 -4.76 -9.00
C LEU A 115 21.97 -4.49 -7.64
N THR A 116 20.70 -4.07 -7.63
CA THR A 116 19.93 -3.77 -6.41
C THR A 116 18.78 -4.75 -6.21
N SER A 117 18.82 -5.91 -6.87
CA SER A 117 17.80 -6.93 -6.65
C SER A 117 18.07 -7.66 -5.35
N ASP A 118 16.99 -7.89 -4.62
CA ASP A 118 16.91 -8.76 -3.47
C ASP A 118 17.10 -10.24 -3.87
N LEU A 119 17.53 -11.04 -2.90
CA LEU A 119 17.66 -12.49 -3.02
C LEU A 119 16.58 -13.18 -2.20
N ASP A 120 15.56 -13.70 -2.88
CA ASP A 120 14.55 -14.56 -2.26
C ASP A 120 15.05 -16.02 -2.29
N ILE A 121 15.19 -16.63 -1.12
CA ILE A 121 15.76 -17.98 -0.92
C ILE A 121 14.72 -18.90 -0.28
N TRP A 122 14.34 -19.97 -0.97
CA TRP A 122 13.54 -21.04 -0.42
C TRP A 122 14.43 -22.07 0.27
N VAL A 123 14.19 -22.29 1.55
CA VAL A 123 14.85 -23.29 2.38
C VAL A 123 13.90 -24.48 2.52
N CYS A 124 14.06 -25.48 1.65
CA CYS A 124 13.18 -26.64 1.63
C CYS A 124 13.60 -27.62 2.73
N VAL A 125 12.73 -27.89 3.70
CA VAL A 125 13.04 -28.76 4.83
C VAL A 125 12.40 -30.14 4.70
N GLN A 126 13.03 -31.12 5.36
CA GLN A 126 12.50 -32.48 5.45
C GLN A 126 11.16 -32.51 6.20
N GLN A 127 10.32 -33.50 5.89
CA GLN A 127 8.98 -33.62 6.48
C GLN A 127 9.00 -33.86 8.00
N TRP A 128 10.05 -34.52 8.50
CA TRP A 128 10.20 -34.82 9.93
C TRP A 128 10.65 -33.60 10.77
N VAL A 129 11.01 -32.47 10.15
CA VAL A 129 11.36 -31.24 10.87
C VAL A 129 10.09 -30.63 11.47
N SER A 130 10.06 -30.53 12.79
CA SER A 130 8.94 -30.02 13.59
C SER A 130 8.74 -28.51 13.42
N GLU A 131 7.58 -27.99 13.84
CA GLU A 131 7.27 -26.56 13.77
C GLU A 131 8.19 -25.71 14.67
N GLU A 132 8.57 -26.23 15.85
CA GLU A 132 9.52 -25.57 16.74
C GLU A 132 10.91 -25.46 16.08
N GLU A 133 11.39 -26.54 15.46
CA GLU A 133 12.66 -26.54 14.74
C GLU A 133 12.66 -25.60 13.54
N ARG A 134 11.53 -25.50 12.82
CA ARG A 134 11.35 -24.51 11.73
C ARG A 134 11.42 -23.09 12.25
N THR A 135 10.76 -22.80 13.38
CA THR A 135 10.81 -21.47 14.02
C THR A 135 12.25 -21.10 14.41
N MET A 136 13.03 -22.06 14.90
CA MET A 136 14.46 -21.85 15.20
C MET A 136 15.29 -21.64 13.94
N LEU A 137 14.99 -22.34 12.85
CA LEU A 137 15.63 -22.16 11.55
C LEU A 137 15.29 -20.78 10.95
N ASP A 138 14.05 -20.32 11.08
CA ASP A 138 13.62 -18.97 10.68
C ASP A 138 14.38 -17.89 11.46
N ALA A 139 14.55 -18.08 12.78
CA ALA A 139 15.37 -17.18 13.61
C ALA A 139 16.83 -17.12 13.13
N LYS A 140 17.42 -18.28 12.78
CA LYS A 140 18.75 -18.34 12.17
C LYS A 140 18.80 -17.62 10.82
N CYS A 141 17.82 -17.85 9.95
CA CYS A 141 17.71 -17.18 8.66
C CYS A 141 17.64 -15.66 8.82
N SER A 142 16.90 -15.18 9.82
CA SER A 142 16.79 -13.74 10.14
C SER A 142 18.15 -13.14 10.51
N LEU A 143 18.97 -13.84 11.31
CA LEU A 143 20.34 -13.41 11.62
C LEU A 143 21.26 -13.38 10.39
N ILE A 144 21.07 -14.32 9.45
CA ILE A 144 21.81 -14.31 8.18
C ILE A 144 21.37 -13.13 7.30
N SER A 145 20.07 -12.84 7.24
CA SER A 145 19.54 -11.66 6.55
C SER A 145 20.11 -10.37 7.13
N ASP A 146 20.12 -10.21 8.45
CA ASP A 146 20.72 -9.05 9.13
C ASP A 146 22.21 -8.91 8.78
N TRP A 147 22.97 -10.01 8.82
CA TRP A 147 24.37 -10.02 8.44
C TRP A 147 24.58 -9.61 6.98
N ALA A 148 23.83 -10.18 6.05
CA ALA A 148 23.91 -9.83 4.63
C ALA A 148 23.57 -8.33 4.40
N MET A 149 22.59 -7.82 5.14
CA MET A 149 22.20 -6.42 5.09
C MET A 149 23.31 -5.48 5.60
N THR A 150 24.13 -5.89 6.59
CA THR A 150 25.33 -5.13 7.00
C THR A 150 26.35 -4.95 5.86
N GLN A 151 26.29 -5.84 4.86
CA GLN A 151 27.13 -5.84 3.67
C GLN A 151 26.42 -5.20 2.45
N GLY A 152 25.22 -4.65 2.65
CA GLY A 152 24.43 -3.97 1.62
C GLY A 152 23.67 -4.90 0.67
N VAL A 153 23.44 -6.16 1.06
CA VAL A 153 22.69 -7.14 0.25
C VAL A 153 21.45 -7.60 1.01
N GLU A 154 20.29 -7.37 0.42
CA GLU A 154 19.00 -7.80 0.96
C GLU A 154 18.75 -9.27 0.58
N VAL A 155 18.63 -10.13 1.59
CA VAL A 155 18.37 -11.56 1.43
C VAL A 155 17.16 -11.93 2.28
N ASN A 156 16.14 -12.51 1.66
CA ASN A 156 14.91 -12.94 2.31
C ASN A 156 14.83 -14.46 2.25
N PHE A 157 14.69 -15.11 3.40
CA PHE A 157 14.54 -16.56 3.47
C PHE A 157 13.10 -16.96 3.75
N PHE A 158 12.68 -18.04 3.11
CA PHE A 158 11.37 -18.64 3.29
C PHE A 158 11.54 -20.14 3.55
N VAL A 159 11.27 -20.59 4.78
CA VAL A 159 11.31 -22.01 5.13
C VAL A 159 10.07 -22.71 4.54
N MET A 160 10.31 -23.68 3.65
CA MET A 160 9.27 -24.36 2.87
C MET A 160 9.19 -25.84 3.21
N CYS A 161 7.98 -26.35 3.39
CA CYS A 161 7.70 -27.78 3.51
C CYS A 161 6.97 -28.29 2.26
N GLU A 162 7.35 -29.44 1.74
CA GLU A 162 6.74 -30.07 0.56
C GLU A 162 5.22 -30.28 0.69
N GLN A 163 4.78 -30.61 1.91
CA GLN A 163 3.36 -30.85 2.19
C GLN A 163 2.50 -29.59 2.01
N ARG A 164 3.10 -28.39 2.06
CA ARG A 164 2.39 -27.13 1.80
C ARG A 164 1.60 -27.22 0.50
N PHE A 165 2.29 -27.54 -0.60
CA PHE A 165 1.70 -27.57 -1.94
C PHE A 165 0.96 -28.86 -2.25
N ARG A 166 1.42 -29.99 -1.70
CA ARG A 166 0.79 -31.30 -1.95
C ARG A 166 -0.53 -31.50 -1.20
N GLN A 167 -0.75 -30.83 -0.06
CA GLN A 167 -1.95 -30.96 0.78
C GLN A 167 -2.88 -29.73 0.74
N ASN A 168 -2.64 -28.75 -0.13
CA ASN A 168 -3.40 -27.49 -0.20
C ASN A 168 -3.46 -26.73 1.15
N LEU A 169 -2.35 -26.69 1.89
CA LEU A 169 -2.31 -26.00 3.18
C LEU A 169 -2.12 -24.48 2.96
N ALA A 170 -3.15 -23.71 3.29
CA ALA A 170 -3.17 -22.24 3.27
C ALA A 170 -2.47 -21.62 4.49
N GLN A 171 -1.77 -20.48 4.32
CA GLN A 171 -1.13 -19.70 5.40
C GLN A 171 -1.79 -18.34 5.59
N GLU A 172 -1.58 -17.71 6.75
CA GLU A 172 -2.01 -16.34 7.04
C GLU A 172 -1.18 -15.29 6.27
N MET A 173 -1.77 -14.12 6.02
CA MET A 173 -1.04 -13.01 5.39
C MET A 173 0.01 -12.42 6.33
N THR A 174 1.18 -12.08 5.79
CA THR A 174 2.23 -11.32 6.49
C THR A 174 2.49 -10.00 5.76
N SER A 175 3.36 -9.13 6.31
CA SER A 175 3.78 -7.89 5.64
C SER A 175 4.33 -8.14 4.22
N ASP A 176 4.87 -9.33 4.00
CA ASP A 176 5.64 -9.70 2.80
C ASP A 176 4.98 -10.79 1.96
N ASN A 177 3.89 -11.41 2.42
CA ASN A 177 3.18 -12.44 1.68
C ASN A 177 1.66 -12.34 1.82
N CYS A 178 0.95 -12.66 0.74
CA CYS A 178 -0.51 -12.57 0.66
C CYS A 178 -1.25 -13.80 1.23
N GLY A 179 -0.61 -14.52 2.18
CA GLY A 179 -1.20 -15.68 2.85
C GLY A 179 -1.68 -16.75 1.88
N SER A 180 -2.96 -17.13 2.02
CA SER A 180 -3.66 -18.19 1.28
C SER A 180 -3.99 -17.85 -0.17
N THR A 181 -3.78 -16.60 -0.59
CA THR A 181 -4.29 -16.08 -1.89
C THR A 181 -3.31 -16.22 -3.06
N GLN A 182 -2.10 -16.75 -2.84
CA GLN A 182 -1.06 -17.00 -3.85
C GLN A 182 -0.41 -18.38 -3.65
N HIS A 183 -1.19 -19.45 -3.73
CA HIS A 183 -0.67 -20.79 -3.54
C HIS A 183 -0.06 -21.33 -4.85
N TYR A 184 -0.89 -21.66 -5.84
CA TYR A 184 -0.43 -22.16 -7.13
C TYR A 184 0.22 -21.07 -8.00
N LEU A 185 -0.19 -19.80 -7.86
CA LEU A 185 0.50 -18.70 -8.55
C LEU A 185 1.95 -18.51 -8.07
N LEU A 186 2.20 -18.71 -6.77
CA LEU A 186 3.56 -18.69 -6.23
C LEU A 186 4.36 -19.89 -6.72
N LEU A 187 3.74 -21.07 -6.79
CA LEU A 187 4.39 -22.27 -7.32
C LEU A 187 4.71 -22.15 -8.82
N ASP A 188 3.83 -21.54 -9.63
CA ASP A 188 4.12 -21.18 -11.02
C ASP A 188 5.34 -20.24 -11.13
N GLU A 189 5.38 -19.20 -10.29
CA GLU A 189 6.52 -18.28 -10.24
C GLU A 189 7.80 -19.01 -9.80
N PHE A 190 7.71 -19.89 -8.81
CA PHE A 190 8.84 -20.69 -8.34
C PHE A 190 9.36 -21.62 -9.43
N TYR A 191 8.51 -22.47 -10.02
CA TYR A 191 8.97 -23.44 -11.03
C TYR A 191 9.60 -22.79 -12.26
N ARG A 192 9.08 -21.64 -12.72
CA ARG A 192 9.70 -20.95 -13.87
C ARG A 192 10.99 -20.20 -13.52
N SER A 193 11.24 -19.87 -12.25
CA SER A 193 12.33 -18.96 -11.83
C SER A 193 13.31 -19.54 -10.82
N ALA A 194 13.10 -20.73 -10.28
CA ALA A 194 13.97 -21.33 -9.26
C ALA A 194 15.36 -21.63 -9.82
N VAL A 195 16.41 -21.14 -9.18
CA VAL A 195 17.82 -21.46 -9.41
C VAL A 195 18.29 -22.31 -8.24
N HIS A 196 18.75 -23.52 -8.52
CA HIS A 196 19.23 -24.44 -7.48
C HIS A 196 20.60 -23.99 -6.97
N LEU A 197 20.71 -23.82 -5.65
CA LEU A 197 21.94 -23.37 -4.98
C LEU A 197 22.67 -24.52 -4.29
N ALA A 198 21.93 -25.42 -3.65
CA ALA A 198 22.49 -26.54 -2.90
C ALA A 198 21.46 -27.63 -2.61
N GLY A 199 21.97 -28.83 -2.38
CA GLY A 199 21.22 -30.02 -1.98
C GLY A 199 20.43 -30.68 -3.09
N GLN A 200 19.28 -31.28 -2.76
CA GLN A 200 18.51 -32.07 -3.71
C GLN A 200 17.83 -31.23 -4.79
N GLN A 201 17.66 -31.80 -5.98
CA GLN A 201 17.05 -31.13 -7.13
C GLN A 201 15.53 -31.27 -7.14
N LEU A 202 14.86 -30.50 -8.00
CA LEU A 202 13.40 -30.56 -8.14
C LEU A 202 12.98 -31.78 -8.95
N LEU A 203 12.13 -32.63 -8.37
CA LEU A 203 11.56 -33.79 -9.07
C LEU A 203 10.72 -33.39 -10.29
N TRP A 204 10.16 -32.18 -10.26
CA TRP A 204 9.23 -31.68 -11.27
C TRP A 204 9.80 -31.67 -12.71
N TYR A 205 11.12 -31.53 -12.86
CA TYR A 205 11.80 -31.56 -14.17
C TYR A 205 11.95 -32.97 -14.77
N PHE A 206 11.67 -34.03 -14.02
CA PHE A 206 11.71 -35.41 -14.51
C PHE A 206 10.37 -35.87 -15.11
N VAL A 207 9.30 -35.12 -14.89
CA VAL A 207 7.98 -35.41 -15.46
C VAL A 207 7.83 -34.62 -16.76
N PRO A 208 7.48 -35.22 -17.91
CA PRO A 208 7.23 -34.47 -19.15
C PRO A 208 6.09 -33.44 -18.99
N PRO A 209 6.12 -32.29 -19.67
CA PRO A 209 5.08 -31.26 -19.57
C PRO A 209 3.70 -31.74 -20.04
N GLU A 210 3.65 -32.75 -20.91
CA GLU A 210 2.40 -33.39 -21.35
C GLU A 210 1.75 -34.25 -20.25
N MET A 211 2.53 -34.68 -19.25
CA MET A 211 2.09 -35.50 -18.13
C MET A 211 1.76 -34.67 -16.88
N GLU A 212 1.70 -33.34 -16.99
CA GLU A 212 1.44 -32.44 -15.85
C GLU A 212 0.07 -32.71 -15.21
N GLY A 213 -0.94 -33.04 -16.01
CA GLY A 213 -2.30 -33.36 -15.53
C GLY A 213 -2.40 -34.68 -14.75
N CYS A 214 -1.42 -35.58 -14.89
CA CYS A 214 -1.34 -36.86 -14.19
C CYS A 214 0.00 -37.04 -13.46
N TYR A 215 0.55 -35.93 -12.95
CA TYR A 215 1.89 -35.88 -12.33
C TYR A 215 2.12 -36.98 -11.28
N GLU A 216 1.20 -37.16 -10.34
CA GLU A 216 1.35 -38.16 -9.26
C GLU A 216 1.32 -39.61 -9.78
N GLU A 217 0.53 -39.90 -10.82
CA GLU A 217 0.49 -41.22 -11.44
C GLU A 217 1.83 -41.52 -12.14
N TYR A 218 2.34 -40.55 -12.92
CA TYR A 218 3.62 -40.68 -13.62
C TYR A 218 4.80 -40.84 -12.66
N VAL A 219 4.84 -40.04 -11.58
CA VAL A 219 5.86 -40.19 -10.52
C VAL A 219 5.72 -41.55 -9.84
N GLY A 220 4.49 -42.00 -9.55
CA GLY A 220 4.21 -43.32 -9.00
C GLY A 220 4.75 -44.46 -9.86
N GLU A 221 4.60 -44.39 -11.18
CA GLU A 221 5.17 -45.35 -12.12
C GLU A 221 6.70 -45.33 -12.12
N MET A 222 7.32 -44.15 -12.10
CA MET A 222 8.79 -44.04 -12.03
C MET A 222 9.34 -44.67 -10.75
N ILE A 223 8.68 -44.45 -9.61
CA ILE A 223 9.05 -45.06 -8.31
C ILE A 223 8.82 -46.57 -8.34
N ALA A 224 7.66 -47.04 -8.80
CA ALA A 224 7.33 -48.47 -8.87
C ALA A 224 8.28 -49.24 -9.79
N SER A 225 8.78 -48.58 -10.84
CA SER A 225 9.78 -49.15 -11.75
C SER A 225 11.21 -49.16 -11.19
N GLY A 226 11.44 -48.51 -10.04
CA GLY A 226 12.75 -48.34 -9.41
C GLY A 226 13.67 -47.35 -10.13
N ALA A 227 13.14 -46.49 -11.01
CA ALA A 227 13.95 -45.52 -11.76
C ALA A 227 14.34 -44.30 -10.93
N ILE A 228 13.55 -43.96 -9.91
CA ILE A 228 13.83 -42.90 -8.95
C ILE A 228 13.41 -43.32 -7.54
N ASN A 229 14.04 -42.71 -6.53
CA ASN A 229 13.50 -42.65 -5.18
C ASN A 229 13.01 -41.22 -4.91
N ARG A 230 11.78 -41.06 -4.41
CA ARG A 230 11.16 -39.74 -4.19
C ARG A 230 11.91 -38.92 -3.14
N ASP A 231 12.54 -39.57 -2.17
CA ASP A 231 13.27 -38.90 -1.08
C ASP A 231 14.60 -38.29 -1.51
N ASP A 232 15.07 -38.60 -2.73
CA ASP A 232 16.30 -38.04 -3.31
C ASP A 232 16.06 -36.66 -3.97
N TYR A 233 14.80 -36.20 -4.02
CA TYR A 233 14.41 -34.98 -4.72
C TYR A 233 13.47 -34.12 -3.89
N VAL A 234 13.56 -32.80 -4.05
CA VAL A 234 12.54 -31.86 -3.55
C VAL A 234 11.31 -31.94 -4.45
N ASP A 235 10.15 -32.24 -3.87
CA ASP A 235 8.93 -32.48 -4.63
C ASP A 235 7.71 -31.73 -4.07
N PHE A 236 7.35 -30.64 -4.74
CA PHE A 236 6.16 -29.85 -4.45
C PHE A 236 4.91 -30.31 -5.21
N GLY A 237 5.00 -31.35 -6.05
CA GLY A 237 3.87 -31.87 -6.84
C GLY A 237 3.80 -31.31 -8.26
N GLY A 238 2.68 -31.61 -8.95
CA GLY A 238 2.36 -31.03 -10.26
C GLY A 238 1.58 -29.73 -10.14
N LEU A 239 1.42 -29.04 -11.27
CA LEU A 239 0.72 -27.75 -11.37
C LEU A 239 -0.44 -27.86 -12.39
N PRO A 240 -1.58 -28.47 -12.03
CA PRO A 240 -2.64 -28.78 -12.98
C PRO A 240 -3.42 -27.55 -13.44
N SER A 241 -3.89 -26.70 -12.51
CA SER A 241 -4.63 -25.48 -12.80
C SER A 241 -4.64 -24.54 -11.59
N ILE A 242 -4.69 -23.23 -11.83
CA ILE A 242 -4.83 -22.24 -10.75
C ILE A 242 -6.33 -22.07 -10.42
N PRO A 243 -6.75 -22.24 -9.15
CA PRO A 243 -8.10 -21.95 -8.70
C PRO A 243 -8.49 -20.50 -9.01
N ALA A 244 -9.77 -20.28 -9.30
CA ALA A 244 -10.23 -18.96 -9.70
C ALA A 244 -9.96 -17.92 -8.58
N GLU A 245 -10.07 -18.34 -7.33
CA GLU A 245 -9.90 -17.59 -6.08
C GLU A 245 -8.55 -16.88 -5.98
N GLU A 246 -7.48 -17.51 -6.45
CA GLU A 246 -6.12 -16.96 -6.35
C GLU A 246 -5.90 -15.75 -7.26
N TYR A 247 -6.61 -15.65 -8.39
CA TYR A 247 -6.45 -14.52 -9.31
C TYR A 247 -6.88 -13.20 -8.67
N PHE A 248 -7.97 -13.23 -7.90
CA PHE A 248 -8.52 -12.01 -7.30
C PHE A 248 -7.65 -11.51 -6.15
N GLY A 249 -7.27 -12.36 -5.20
CA GLY A 249 -6.37 -11.95 -4.11
C GLY A 249 -5.00 -11.48 -4.62
N SER A 250 -4.46 -12.18 -5.62
CA SER A 250 -3.23 -11.76 -6.30
C SER A 250 -3.31 -10.38 -6.96
N SER A 251 -4.48 -10.01 -7.49
CA SER A 251 -4.68 -8.72 -8.13
C SER A 251 -4.52 -7.55 -7.14
N LEU A 252 -5.12 -7.67 -5.96
CA LEU A 252 -5.01 -6.68 -4.89
C LEU A 252 -3.57 -6.57 -4.39
N TRP A 253 -2.87 -7.69 -4.30
CA TRP A 253 -1.44 -7.71 -3.94
C TRP A 253 -0.57 -6.96 -4.95
N GLN A 254 -0.77 -7.20 -6.26
CA GLN A 254 0.00 -6.50 -7.29
C GLN A 254 -0.24 -5.00 -7.26
N LEU A 255 -1.49 -4.57 -7.02
CA LEU A 255 -1.80 -3.15 -6.80
C LEU A 255 -1.10 -2.60 -5.56
N TYR A 256 -1.09 -3.32 -4.44
CA TYR A 256 -0.38 -2.89 -3.25
C TYR A 256 1.13 -2.71 -3.52
N LYS A 257 1.77 -3.72 -4.11
CA LYS A 257 3.20 -3.66 -4.48
C LYS A 257 3.49 -2.59 -5.54
N SER A 258 2.48 -2.11 -6.28
CA SER A 258 2.66 -1.07 -7.29
C SER A 258 3.01 0.30 -6.70
N ILE A 259 2.69 0.52 -5.42
CA ILE A 259 3.07 1.72 -4.69
C ILE A 259 4.60 1.84 -4.65
N ASP A 260 5.30 0.74 -4.37
CA ASP A 260 6.77 0.71 -4.24
C ASP A 260 7.49 0.26 -5.51
N SER A 261 6.84 -0.47 -6.41
CA SER A 261 7.46 -1.04 -7.63
C SER A 261 6.52 -1.04 -8.83
N PRO A 262 6.16 0.14 -9.36
CA PRO A 262 5.06 0.27 -10.31
C PRO A 262 5.30 -0.47 -11.64
N TYR A 263 6.53 -0.44 -12.19
CA TYR A 263 6.85 -1.12 -13.45
C TYR A 263 6.74 -2.65 -13.34
N LYS A 264 7.26 -3.24 -12.25
CA LYS A 264 7.16 -4.69 -11.97
C LYS A 264 5.70 -5.10 -11.77
N SER A 265 4.94 -4.30 -11.03
CA SER A 265 3.53 -4.56 -10.77
C SER A 265 2.66 -4.51 -12.01
N VAL A 266 2.91 -3.59 -12.96
CA VAL A 266 2.17 -3.57 -14.24
C VAL A 266 2.39 -4.87 -15.02
N LEU A 267 3.65 -5.33 -15.15
CA LEU A 267 3.96 -6.58 -15.83
C LEU A 267 3.22 -7.77 -15.20
N LYS A 268 3.26 -7.87 -13.86
CA LYS A 268 2.57 -8.95 -13.13
C LYS A 268 1.05 -8.83 -13.17
N ALA A 269 0.49 -7.62 -13.10
CA ALA A 269 -0.96 -7.39 -13.15
C ALA A 269 -1.54 -7.77 -14.53
N VAL A 270 -0.87 -7.39 -15.62
CA VAL A 270 -1.31 -7.77 -16.97
C VAL A 270 -1.05 -9.27 -17.21
N LEU A 271 -0.02 -9.87 -16.61
CA LEU A 271 0.15 -11.34 -16.64
C LEU A 271 -1.04 -12.05 -15.98
N LEU A 272 -1.49 -11.60 -14.80
CA LEU A 272 -2.67 -12.16 -14.14
C LEU A 272 -3.93 -11.98 -14.99
N GLU A 273 -4.08 -10.83 -15.64
CA GLU A 273 -5.17 -10.58 -16.58
C GLU A 273 -5.13 -11.57 -17.76
N ALA A 274 -3.96 -11.78 -18.35
CA ALA A 274 -3.75 -12.77 -19.42
C ALA A 274 -4.07 -14.19 -18.96
N TYR A 275 -3.67 -14.58 -17.75
CA TYR A 275 -4.04 -15.88 -17.19
C TYR A 275 -5.55 -16.02 -16.97
N SER A 276 -6.21 -14.99 -16.42
CA SER A 276 -7.65 -14.98 -16.19
C SER A 276 -8.46 -15.04 -17.49
N TRP A 277 -7.91 -14.53 -18.59
CA TRP A 277 -8.52 -14.57 -19.92
C TRP A 277 -8.51 -15.97 -20.53
N GLU A 278 -7.54 -16.80 -20.18
CA GLU A 278 -7.42 -18.20 -20.64
C GLU A 278 -8.14 -19.21 -19.73
N TYR A 279 -8.64 -18.76 -18.57
CA TYR A 279 -9.32 -19.62 -17.60
C TYR A 279 -10.57 -20.31 -18.20
N PRO A 280 -10.84 -21.59 -17.89
CA PRO A 280 -10.11 -22.47 -16.96
C PRO A 280 -8.88 -23.16 -17.56
N GLY A 281 -8.69 -23.09 -18.88
CA GLY A 281 -7.58 -23.73 -19.59
C GLY A 281 -6.30 -22.89 -19.61
N THR A 282 -5.95 -22.25 -18.50
CA THR A 282 -4.82 -21.32 -18.43
C THR A 282 -3.50 -22.01 -18.75
N GLN A 283 -2.75 -21.46 -19.71
CA GLN A 283 -1.42 -21.97 -20.06
C GLN A 283 -0.37 -21.34 -19.14
N LEU A 284 0.12 -22.09 -18.16
CA LEU A 284 1.05 -21.58 -17.15
C LEU A 284 2.46 -21.39 -17.72
N LEU A 285 3.14 -20.32 -17.28
CA LEU A 285 4.48 -19.99 -17.78
C LEU A 285 5.54 -20.97 -17.30
N SER A 286 5.39 -21.56 -16.13
CA SER A 286 6.22 -22.68 -15.67
C SER A 286 6.16 -23.84 -16.67
N VAL A 287 4.97 -24.28 -17.06
CA VAL A 287 4.78 -25.38 -18.03
C VAL A 287 5.34 -25.01 -19.41
N ASP A 288 5.19 -23.76 -19.85
CA ASP A 288 5.82 -23.27 -21.09
C ASP A 288 7.35 -23.28 -21.01
N GLY A 289 7.93 -22.84 -19.89
CA GLY A 289 9.36 -22.94 -19.61
C GLY A 289 9.85 -24.39 -19.59
N LYS A 290 9.07 -25.29 -18.99
CA LYS A 290 9.33 -26.73 -18.97
C LYS A 290 9.34 -27.32 -20.37
N ARG A 291 8.39 -26.97 -21.24
CA ARG A 291 8.41 -27.38 -22.66
C ARG A 291 9.70 -26.94 -23.37
N ARG A 292 10.16 -25.71 -23.13
CA ARG A 292 11.43 -25.20 -23.69
C ARG A 292 12.64 -25.99 -23.16
N PHE A 293 12.67 -26.29 -21.86
CA PHE A 293 13.67 -27.16 -21.25
C PHE A 293 13.70 -28.56 -21.89
N PHE A 294 12.52 -29.20 -22.05
CA PHE A 294 12.41 -30.52 -22.68
C PHE A 294 12.80 -30.52 -24.17
N SER A 295 12.63 -29.39 -24.87
CA SER A 295 13.07 -29.21 -26.25
C SER A 295 14.58 -28.91 -26.42
N GLY A 296 15.33 -28.75 -25.33
CA GLY A 296 16.77 -28.49 -25.35
C GLY A 296 17.18 -27.02 -25.52
N MET A 297 16.25 -26.07 -25.32
CA MET A 297 16.52 -24.62 -25.44
C MET A 297 17.17 -24.04 -24.17
N LEU A 298 18.33 -24.55 -23.75
CA LEU A 298 18.91 -24.26 -22.42
C LEU A 298 19.56 -22.87 -22.29
N ASP A 299 20.27 -22.40 -23.32
CA ASP A 299 21.01 -21.12 -23.28
C ASP A 299 20.32 -20.00 -24.07
N VAL A 300 19.10 -20.21 -24.53
CA VAL A 300 18.36 -19.16 -25.25
C VAL A 300 17.69 -18.23 -24.24
N TYR A 301 17.74 -16.91 -24.46
CA TYR A 301 16.97 -15.94 -23.66
C TYR A 301 15.46 -16.22 -23.68
N GLN A 302 14.98 -17.02 -24.63
CA GLN A 302 13.60 -17.50 -24.69
C GLN A 302 13.22 -18.34 -23.46
N SER A 303 14.17 -18.98 -22.77
CA SER A 303 13.90 -19.70 -21.53
C SER A 303 13.94 -18.80 -20.28
N ASP A 304 14.15 -17.50 -20.45
CA ASP A 304 14.16 -16.52 -19.36
C ASP A 304 12.75 -16.27 -18.79
N ALA A 305 12.63 -16.30 -17.45
CA ALA A 305 11.35 -16.14 -16.76
C ALA A 305 10.65 -14.80 -17.02
N TYR A 306 11.40 -13.71 -17.16
CA TYR A 306 10.84 -12.38 -17.45
C TYR A 306 10.49 -12.24 -18.93
N TYR A 307 11.28 -12.81 -19.83
CA TYR A 307 10.96 -12.85 -21.25
C TYR A 307 9.68 -13.65 -21.51
N LEU A 308 9.52 -14.82 -20.90
CA LEU A 308 8.29 -15.62 -20.99
C LEU A 308 7.04 -14.83 -20.57
N MET A 309 7.17 -14.04 -19.50
CA MET A 309 6.11 -13.12 -19.05
C MET A 309 5.81 -12.03 -20.08
N LEU A 310 6.84 -11.36 -20.62
CA LEU A 310 6.67 -10.35 -21.67
C LEU A 310 6.01 -10.93 -22.92
N GLU A 311 6.45 -12.10 -23.37
CA GLU A 311 5.92 -12.79 -24.56
C GLU A 311 4.44 -13.15 -24.38
N LYS A 312 4.07 -13.68 -23.21
CA LYS A 312 2.68 -14.02 -22.92
C LYS A 312 1.78 -12.79 -22.83
N VAL A 313 2.23 -11.75 -22.15
CA VAL A 313 1.49 -10.47 -22.08
C VAL A 313 1.37 -9.84 -23.46
N THR A 314 2.42 -9.89 -24.28
CA THR A 314 2.39 -9.39 -25.67
C THR A 314 1.31 -10.08 -26.49
N ARG A 315 1.29 -11.43 -26.49
CA ARG A 315 0.27 -12.22 -27.20
C ARG A 315 -1.15 -11.88 -26.72
N TYR A 316 -1.32 -11.68 -25.43
CA TYR A 316 -2.61 -11.31 -24.85
C TYR A 316 -3.08 -9.93 -25.35
N LEU A 317 -2.24 -8.90 -25.19
CA LEU A 317 -2.59 -7.52 -25.56
C LEU A 317 -2.81 -7.35 -27.06
N GLU A 318 -2.05 -8.06 -27.90
CA GLU A 318 -2.28 -8.08 -29.36
C GLU A 318 -3.62 -8.72 -29.72
N ARG A 319 -4.02 -9.80 -29.04
CA ARG A 319 -5.32 -10.47 -29.30
C ARG A 319 -6.52 -9.61 -28.92
N ILE A 320 -6.37 -8.73 -27.94
CA ILE A 320 -7.44 -7.80 -27.52
C ILE A 320 -7.30 -6.40 -28.14
N ASP A 321 -6.36 -6.22 -29.07
CA ASP A 321 -6.10 -4.95 -29.79
C ASP A 321 -5.74 -3.76 -28.87
N ASP A 322 -5.03 -4.04 -27.75
CA ASP A 322 -4.64 -3.03 -26.77
C ASP A 322 -3.17 -2.61 -26.94
N HIS A 323 -2.91 -1.90 -28.03
CA HIS A 323 -1.57 -1.44 -28.37
C HIS A 323 -1.00 -0.39 -27.40
N ARG A 324 -1.86 0.38 -26.72
CA ARG A 324 -1.42 1.39 -25.75
C ARG A 324 -0.81 0.71 -24.52
N ARG A 325 -1.48 -0.29 -23.92
CA ARG A 325 -0.89 -1.05 -22.81
C ARG A 325 0.27 -1.92 -23.26
N LEU A 326 0.30 -2.36 -24.52
CA LEU A 326 1.43 -3.13 -25.06
C LEU A 326 2.72 -2.32 -25.05
N ASP A 327 2.68 -1.08 -25.53
CA ASP A 327 3.84 -0.18 -25.48
C ASP A 327 4.27 0.09 -24.03
N LEU A 328 3.32 0.35 -23.13
CA LEU A 328 3.61 0.53 -21.70
C LEU A 328 4.31 -0.68 -21.09
N VAL A 329 3.82 -1.91 -21.35
CA VAL A 329 4.43 -3.16 -20.85
C VAL A 329 5.86 -3.31 -21.37
N ARG A 330 6.12 -2.98 -22.64
CA ARG A 330 7.47 -3.01 -23.22
C ARG A 330 8.39 -2.00 -22.54
N ARG A 331 7.91 -0.77 -22.26
CA ARG A 331 8.64 0.24 -21.47
C ARG A 331 8.91 -0.21 -20.03
N CYS A 332 7.92 -0.80 -19.37
CA CYS A 332 8.07 -1.38 -18.03
C CYS A 332 9.13 -2.49 -18.01
N PHE A 333 9.11 -3.38 -18.99
CA PHE A 333 10.11 -4.44 -19.15
C PHE A 333 11.51 -3.85 -19.35
N TYR A 334 11.67 -2.94 -20.32
CA TYR A 334 12.94 -2.27 -20.59
C TYR A 334 13.51 -1.59 -19.33
N LEU A 335 12.70 -0.77 -18.66
CA LEU A 335 13.12 -0.07 -17.44
C LEU A 335 13.46 -1.02 -16.28
N LYS A 336 12.77 -2.18 -16.18
CA LYS A 336 13.05 -3.19 -15.15
C LYS A 336 14.39 -3.90 -15.35
N THR A 337 14.93 -3.94 -16.58
CA THR A 337 16.24 -4.55 -16.85
C THR A 337 17.43 -3.72 -16.37
N HIS A 338 17.22 -2.42 -16.12
CA HIS A 338 18.25 -1.43 -15.78
C HIS A 338 19.37 -1.23 -16.81
N GLU A 339 19.30 -1.90 -17.96
CA GLU A 339 20.26 -1.77 -19.06
C GLU A 339 19.97 -0.50 -19.87
N LYS A 340 21.02 0.22 -20.29
CA LYS A 340 20.88 1.52 -20.98
C LYS A 340 21.53 1.48 -22.35
N LEU A 341 20.74 1.24 -23.40
CA LEU A 341 21.24 1.02 -24.75
C LEU A 341 21.91 2.25 -25.39
N THR A 342 21.55 3.47 -24.98
CA THR A 342 22.16 4.71 -25.49
C THR A 342 23.52 5.02 -24.88
N ARG A 343 23.91 4.33 -23.81
CA ARG A 343 25.16 4.55 -23.08
C ARG A 343 26.13 3.40 -23.32
N GLU A 344 27.42 3.69 -23.21
CA GLU A 344 28.44 2.65 -23.18
C GLU A 344 28.22 1.70 -21.99
N PRO A 345 28.52 0.39 -22.14
CA PRO A 345 28.42 -0.59 -21.07
C PRO A 345 29.20 -0.15 -19.82
N GLY A 346 28.48 0.05 -18.72
CA GLY A 346 29.05 0.42 -17.42
C GLY A 346 28.97 -0.72 -16.40
N PRO A 347 29.35 -0.45 -15.14
CA PRO A 347 29.19 -1.41 -14.05
C PRO A 347 27.72 -1.86 -13.92
N GLY A 348 27.48 -3.17 -14.01
CA GLY A 348 26.14 -3.78 -13.99
C GLY A 348 25.48 -3.97 -15.34
N SER A 349 26.12 -3.55 -16.44
CA SER A 349 25.68 -3.92 -17.79
C SER A 349 26.02 -5.39 -18.06
N VAL A 350 25.07 -6.12 -18.65
CA VAL A 350 25.21 -7.56 -18.91
C VAL A 350 25.17 -7.79 -20.43
N PRO A 351 26.25 -8.31 -21.06
CA PRO A 351 26.36 -8.36 -22.52
C PRO A 351 25.20 -9.06 -23.22
N TRP A 352 24.86 -10.29 -22.80
CA TRP A 352 23.78 -11.07 -23.43
C TRP A 352 22.41 -10.38 -23.31
N ARG A 353 22.13 -9.72 -22.18
CA ARG A 353 20.90 -8.97 -21.95
C ARG A 353 20.82 -7.77 -22.89
N ARG A 354 21.93 -7.05 -23.04
CA ARG A 354 22.04 -5.89 -23.92
C ARG A 354 21.78 -6.28 -25.38
N GLU A 355 22.32 -7.41 -25.84
CA GLU A 355 22.06 -7.97 -27.17
C GLU A 355 20.57 -8.26 -27.37
N VAL A 356 19.94 -8.94 -26.40
CA VAL A 356 18.49 -9.23 -26.44
C VAL A 356 17.67 -7.96 -26.52
N LEU A 357 17.98 -6.93 -25.70
CA LEU A 357 17.26 -5.66 -25.73
C LEU A 357 17.45 -4.91 -27.06
N CYS A 358 18.62 -5.00 -27.70
CA CYS A 358 18.84 -4.46 -29.04
C CYS A 358 17.94 -5.14 -30.07
N VAL A 359 17.72 -6.45 -29.98
CA VAL A 359 16.78 -7.18 -30.85
C VAL A 359 15.34 -6.72 -30.57
N LEU A 360 14.93 -6.76 -29.30
CA LEU A 360 13.55 -6.44 -28.90
C LEU A 360 13.15 -5.00 -29.24
N THR A 361 14.00 -4.01 -28.95
CA THR A 361 13.69 -2.61 -29.24
C THR A 361 13.56 -2.33 -30.74
N ARG A 362 14.29 -3.06 -31.59
CA ARG A 362 14.12 -3.01 -33.06
C ARG A 362 12.80 -3.64 -33.49
N GLU A 363 12.45 -4.80 -32.95
CA GLU A 363 11.17 -5.47 -33.23
C GLU A 363 9.97 -4.61 -32.81
N TRP A 364 10.09 -3.86 -31.71
CA TRP A 364 9.05 -2.94 -31.25
C TRP A 364 8.93 -1.67 -32.10
N GLY A 365 9.89 -1.40 -32.98
CA GLY A 365 9.92 -0.20 -33.81
C GLY A 365 10.28 1.08 -33.04
N TRP A 366 10.94 0.97 -31.89
CA TRP A 366 11.37 2.13 -31.11
C TRP A 366 12.49 2.88 -31.82
N THR A 367 12.39 4.21 -31.80
CA THR A 367 13.41 5.11 -32.31
C THR A 367 14.53 5.29 -31.29
N GLN A 368 15.66 5.87 -31.72
CA GLN A 368 16.74 6.22 -30.78
C GLN A 368 16.29 7.26 -29.74
N ASP A 369 15.35 8.14 -30.10
CA ASP A 369 14.82 9.16 -29.19
C ASP A 369 13.96 8.53 -28.08
N ASP A 370 13.19 7.48 -28.40
CA ASP A 370 12.40 6.73 -27.41
C ASP A 370 13.31 6.07 -26.37
N ILE A 371 14.37 5.41 -26.83
CA ILE A 371 15.37 4.76 -25.97
C ILE A 371 16.13 5.81 -25.15
N ALA A 372 16.53 6.93 -25.76
CA ALA A 372 17.23 8.02 -25.07
C ALA A 372 16.37 8.63 -23.95
N ARG A 373 15.07 8.80 -24.20
CA ARG A 373 14.11 9.26 -23.18
C ARG A 373 14.06 8.31 -21.99
N LEU A 374 13.93 6.99 -22.23
CA LEU A 374 13.87 5.97 -21.17
C LEU A 374 15.20 5.86 -20.40
N ASP A 375 16.34 5.90 -21.08
CA ASP A 375 17.68 5.84 -20.45
C ASP A 375 17.97 7.07 -19.58
N ASN A 376 17.30 8.19 -19.89
CA ASN A 376 17.33 9.44 -19.14
C ASN A 376 16.35 9.47 -17.95
N ARG A 377 15.68 8.37 -17.60
CA ARG A 377 14.70 8.30 -16.49
C ARG A 377 15.15 8.96 -15.20
N ARG A 378 16.42 8.82 -14.82
CA ARG A 378 16.96 9.41 -13.57
C ARG A 378 16.88 10.94 -13.54
N ASN A 379 16.75 11.58 -14.70
CA ASN A 379 16.65 13.02 -14.88
C ASN A 379 15.24 13.46 -15.28
N TRP A 380 14.26 12.55 -15.31
CA TRP A 380 12.88 12.91 -15.62
C TRP A 380 12.37 13.92 -14.60
N LYS A 381 11.75 14.96 -15.12
CA LYS A 381 11.14 16.04 -14.33
C LYS A 381 9.64 15.87 -14.20
N VAL A 382 8.98 16.80 -13.50
CA VAL A 382 7.59 16.61 -13.04
C VAL A 382 6.61 16.29 -14.17
N GLU A 383 6.77 16.86 -15.37
CA GLU A 383 5.88 16.59 -16.51
C GLU A 383 5.97 15.13 -16.97
N GLU A 384 7.19 14.64 -17.19
CA GLU A 384 7.44 13.25 -17.62
C GLU A 384 7.01 12.26 -16.54
N VAL A 385 7.29 12.58 -15.28
CA VAL A 385 6.90 11.72 -14.15
C VAL A 385 5.38 11.70 -13.96
N LYS A 386 4.70 12.82 -14.15
CA LYS A 386 3.23 12.90 -14.08
C LYS A 386 2.59 12.08 -15.21
N GLU A 387 3.12 12.19 -16.43
CA GLU A 387 2.66 11.37 -17.57
C GLU A 387 2.84 9.88 -17.28
N ALA A 388 4.04 9.45 -16.90
CA ALA A 388 4.34 8.06 -16.59
C ALA A 388 3.53 7.54 -15.40
N HIS A 389 3.36 8.35 -14.34
CA HIS A 389 2.56 8.00 -13.16
C HIS A 389 1.11 7.72 -13.54
N ASN A 390 0.48 8.63 -14.30
CA ASN A 390 -0.90 8.48 -14.72
C ASN A 390 -1.08 7.26 -15.63
N GLU A 391 -0.15 7.03 -16.55
CA GLU A 391 -0.24 5.91 -17.47
C GLU A 391 -0.11 4.55 -16.75
N LEU A 392 0.84 4.44 -15.81
CA LEU A 392 1.00 3.24 -14.97
C LEU A 392 -0.24 3.00 -14.12
N LEU A 393 -0.78 4.07 -13.51
CA LEU A 393 -1.98 3.97 -12.70
C LEU A 393 -3.19 3.53 -13.55
N GLU A 394 -3.41 4.14 -14.71
CA GLU A 394 -4.50 3.75 -15.62
C GLU A 394 -4.43 2.27 -16.01
N ALA A 395 -3.24 1.76 -16.33
CA ALA A 395 -3.06 0.35 -16.68
C ALA A 395 -3.35 -0.60 -15.50
N LEU A 396 -2.84 -0.29 -14.31
CA LEU A 396 -3.12 -1.06 -13.09
C LEU A 396 -4.61 -1.08 -12.75
N MET A 397 -5.26 0.08 -12.85
CA MET A 397 -6.70 0.22 -12.61
C MET A 397 -7.53 -0.56 -13.62
N LEU A 398 -7.13 -0.57 -14.90
CA LEU A 398 -7.81 -1.35 -15.92
C LEU A 398 -7.66 -2.85 -15.68
N SER A 399 -6.45 -3.35 -15.39
CA SER A 399 -6.21 -4.76 -15.07
C SER A 399 -7.00 -5.20 -13.83
N TYR A 400 -7.04 -4.37 -12.79
CA TYR A 400 -7.87 -4.64 -11.61
C TYR A 400 -9.36 -4.76 -11.93
N ARG A 401 -9.90 -3.83 -12.73
CA ARG A 401 -11.31 -3.88 -13.16
C ARG A 401 -11.61 -5.15 -13.95
N ASN A 402 -10.71 -5.59 -14.80
CA ASN A 402 -10.85 -6.83 -15.55
C ASN A 402 -10.84 -8.05 -14.63
N LEU A 403 -9.97 -8.06 -13.61
CA LEU A 403 -9.91 -9.12 -12.60
C LEU A 403 -11.13 -9.14 -11.68
N ILE A 404 -11.72 -7.98 -11.32
CA ILE A 404 -13.02 -7.93 -10.63
C ILE A 404 -14.13 -8.54 -11.50
N ARG A 405 -14.18 -8.20 -12.80
CA ARG A 405 -15.18 -8.78 -13.71
C ARG A 405 -15.01 -10.28 -13.84
N PHE A 406 -13.77 -10.77 -13.93
CA PHE A 406 -13.45 -12.20 -13.91
C PHE A 406 -13.95 -12.86 -12.61
N ALA A 407 -13.66 -12.25 -11.46
CA ALA A 407 -14.07 -12.79 -10.17
C ALA A 407 -15.58 -12.96 -10.04
N ARG A 408 -16.36 -12.03 -10.60
CA ARG A 408 -17.83 -12.14 -10.63
C ARG A 408 -18.34 -13.19 -11.58
N ARG A 409 -17.73 -13.34 -12.75
CA ARG A 409 -18.18 -14.34 -13.75
C ARG A 409 -18.01 -15.78 -13.23
N ASN A 410 -17.15 -15.98 -12.24
CA ASN A 410 -16.85 -17.29 -11.66
C ASN A 410 -17.25 -17.37 -10.16
N ASP A 411 -18.12 -16.46 -9.67
CA ASP A 411 -18.66 -16.47 -8.30
C ASP A 411 -17.64 -16.54 -7.15
N ILE A 412 -16.44 -15.99 -7.36
CA ILE A 412 -15.25 -16.13 -6.48
C ILE A 412 -15.35 -15.36 -5.15
N THR A 413 -16.28 -14.42 -5.07
CA THR A 413 -16.37 -13.41 -3.99
C THR A 413 -16.60 -13.96 -2.58
N SER A 414 -16.80 -15.27 -2.41
CA SER A 414 -16.96 -15.94 -1.11
C SER A 414 -15.66 -16.48 -0.48
N ALA A 415 -14.51 -16.37 -1.14
CA ALA A 415 -13.28 -17.06 -0.73
C ALA A 415 -12.19 -16.19 -0.09
N ILE A 416 -12.39 -14.88 0.07
CA ILE A 416 -11.35 -13.96 0.60
C ILE A 416 -11.82 -13.28 1.87
N SER A 417 -10.94 -13.27 2.89
CA SER A 417 -11.12 -12.56 4.15
C SER A 417 -11.55 -11.09 3.92
N PRO A 418 -12.70 -10.66 4.45
CA PRO A 418 -13.15 -9.27 4.36
C PRO A 418 -12.20 -8.26 5.00
N GLU A 419 -11.41 -8.67 6.00
CA GLU A 419 -10.41 -7.83 6.67
C GLU A 419 -9.28 -7.47 5.69
N ASP A 420 -8.77 -8.46 4.95
CA ASP A 420 -7.65 -8.30 4.03
C ASP A 420 -8.00 -7.39 2.86
N ILE A 421 -9.21 -7.56 2.31
CA ILE A 421 -9.76 -6.67 1.28
C ILE A 421 -9.87 -5.25 1.82
N SER A 422 -10.36 -5.08 3.06
CA SER A 422 -10.57 -3.76 3.66
C SER A 422 -9.26 -3.00 3.87
N ILE A 423 -8.22 -3.66 4.40
CA ILE A 423 -6.92 -3.01 4.62
C ILE A 423 -6.25 -2.66 3.29
N LEU A 424 -6.23 -3.60 2.33
CA LEU A 424 -5.64 -3.37 1.02
C LEU A 424 -6.38 -2.25 0.28
N ALA A 425 -7.71 -2.27 0.28
CA ALA A 425 -8.52 -1.23 -0.33
C ALA A 425 -8.25 0.15 0.29
N ARG A 426 -8.13 0.26 1.61
CA ARG A 426 -7.80 1.54 2.29
C ARG A 426 -6.41 2.05 1.92
N LYS A 427 -5.42 1.17 1.76
CA LYS A 427 -4.09 1.56 1.26
C LYS A 427 -4.18 2.09 -0.18
N LEU A 428 -4.93 1.41 -1.04
CA LEU A 428 -5.12 1.84 -2.43
C LEU A 428 -5.90 3.16 -2.51
N TYR A 429 -6.92 3.33 -1.67
CA TYR A 429 -7.65 4.59 -1.53
C TYR A 429 -6.69 5.73 -1.13
N ALA A 430 -5.89 5.52 -0.08
CA ALA A 430 -4.94 6.52 0.39
C ALA A 430 -3.90 6.88 -0.68
N ALA A 431 -3.39 5.91 -1.43
CA ALA A 431 -2.37 6.11 -2.46
C ALA A 431 -2.91 6.71 -3.77
N PHE A 432 -4.04 6.22 -4.26
CA PHE A 432 -4.48 6.42 -5.65
C PHE A 432 -5.78 7.22 -5.81
N GLU A 433 -6.66 7.24 -4.80
CA GLU A 433 -7.94 7.97 -4.93
C GLU A 433 -7.69 9.47 -5.05
N VAL A 434 -8.27 10.09 -6.08
CA VAL A 434 -8.18 11.54 -6.32
C VAL A 434 -9.44 12.22 -5.81
N LEU A 435 -9.29 13.00 -4.74
CA LEU A 435 -10.41 13.69 -4.10
C LEU A 435 -10.23 15.21 -4.10
N PRO A 436 -11.33 15.99 -4.09
CA PRO A 436 -11.25 17.41 -3.82
C PRO A 436 -10.45 17.69 -2.54
N GLY A 437 -9.53 18.65 -2.61
CA GLY A 437 -8.66 18.99 -1.48
C GLY A 437 -7.51 18.01 -1.18
N LYS A 438 -7.54 16.75 -1.65
CA LYS A 438 -6.40 15.83 -1.48
C LYS A 438 -5.23 16.23 -2.37
N VAL A 439 -4.02 16.13 -1.84
CA VAL A 439 -2.78 16.31 -2.60
C VAL A 439 -2.38 14.96 -3.21
N THR A 440 -2.39 14.88 -4.53
CA THR A 440 -1.90 13.69 -5.25
C THR A 440 -0.38 13.62 -5.14
N LEU A 441 0.12 12.48 -4.65
CA LEU A 441 1.54 12.21 -4.52
C LEU A 441 2.02 11.37 -5.71
N LEU A 442 2.99 11.89 -6.44
CA LEU A 442 3.67 11.20 -7.52
C LEU A 442 4.59 10.12 -6.94
N ASN A 443 4.68 8.98 -7.61
CA ASN A 443 5.48 7.88 -7.13
C ASN A 443 6.99 8.25 -7.20
N PRO A 444 7.71 8.31 -6.06
CA PRO A 444 9.11 8.73 -6.01
C PRO A 444 10.07 7.73 -6.70
N GLN A 445 9.61 6.51 -7.00
CA GLN A 445 10.41 5.50 -7.69
C GLN A 445 10.55 5.79 -9.20
N LEU A 446 9.70 6.67 -9.75
CA LEU A 446 9.72 7.04 -11.18
C LEU A 446 10.90 7.95 -11.52
N SER A 447 11.28 8.86 -10.64
CA SER A 447 12.49 9.70 -10.76
C SER A 447 12.99 10.10 -9.38
N PRO A 448 14.32 10.08 -9.14
CA PRO A 448 14.88 10.43 -7.84
C PRO A 448 14.78 11.93 -7.52
N ASP A 449 14.68 12.80 -8.52
CA ASP A 449 14.72 14.25 -8.35
C ASP A 449 13.69 15.01 -9.21
N LEU A 450 12.63 15.48 -8.55
CA LEU A 450 11.60 16.34 -9.13
C LEU A 450 11.84 17.84 -8.92
N HIS A 451 12.98 18.25 -8.38
CA HIS A 451 13.31 19.66 -8.19
C HIS A 451 13.19 20.43 -9.50
N GLU A 452 12.48 21.56 -9.44
CA GLU A 452 12.38 22.52 -10.52
C GLU A 452 13.09 23.83 -10.11
N PRO A 453 13.93 24.42 -10.99
CA PRO A 453 14.69 25.62 -10.66
C PRO A 453 13.79 26.85 -10.50
N ASN A 454 12.63 26.87 -11.16
CA ASN A 454 11.66 27.95 -11.06
C ASN A 454 10.26 27.36 -10.82
N LEU A 455 9.47 28.02 -9.98
CA LEU A 455 8.04 27.75 -9.87
C LEU A 455 7.29 29.07 -9.86
N SER A 456 6.35 29.23 -10.79
CA SER A 456 5.56 30.44 -10.96
C SER A 456 4.09 30.18 -10.63
N PHE A 457 3.56 30.90 -9.65
CA PHE A 457 2.17 30.85 -9.21
C PHE A 457 1.40 32.05 -9.76
N ILE A 458 0.50 31.81 -10.71
CA ILE A 458 -0.21 32.87 -11.44
C ILE A 458 -1.70 32.79 -11.14
N GLN A 459 -2.26 33.88 -10.62
CA GLN A 459 -3.68 34.01 -10.34
C GLN A 459 -4.44 34.50 -11.58
N VAL A 460 -5.49 33.78 -11.94
CA VAL A 460 -6.49 34.18 -12.93
C VAL A 460 -7.77 34.60 -12.20
N PRO A 461 -8.21 35.87 -12.31
CA PRO A 461 -9.45 36.33 -11.71
C PRO A 461 -10.68 35.82 -12.48
N GLU A 462 -11.86 35.97 -11.88
CA GLU A 462 -13.13 35.65 -12.52
C GLU A 462 -13.38 36.49 -13.79
N GLY A 463 -14.22 35.97 -14.69
CA GLY A 463 -14.58 36.66 -15.94
C GLY A 463 -13.49 36.66 -17.02
N ARG A 464 -12.48 35.77 -16.91
CA ARG A 464 -11.44 35.54 -17.93
C ARG A 464 -11.73 34.28 -18.74
N SER A 465 -10.96 34.08 -19.82
CA SER A 465 -11.09 32.89 -20.69
C SER A 465 -10.67 31.59 -20.00
N ASN A 466 -9.68 31.66 -19.10
CA ASN A 466 -9.23 30.50 -18.32
C ASN A 466 -10.06 30.41 -17.02
N PRO A 467 -10.32 29.19 -16.50
CA PRO A 467 -10.98 29.00 -15.21
C PRO A 467 -10.34 29.84 -14.10
N PRO A 468 -11.12 30.48 -13.22
CA PRO A 468 -10.57 31.28 -12.13
C PRO A 468 -9.79 30.42 -11.14
N GLY A 469 -8.80 31.03 -10.47
CA GLY A 469 -7.96 30.38 -9.48
C GLY A 469 -6.47 30.59 -9.75
N TRP A 470 -5.65 29.71 -9.19
CA TRP A 470 -4.21 29.71 -9.31
C TRP A 470 -3.71 28.64 -10.27
N TYR A 471 -2.64 28.96 -10.98
CA TYR A 471 -1.97 28.08 -11.92
C TYR A 471 -0.49 27.99 -11.55
N LEU A 472 0.04 26.77 -11.55
CA LEU A 472 1.44 26.49 -11.28
C LEU A 472 2.19 26.18 -12.58
N TYR A 473 3.30 26.87 -12.81
CA TYR A 473 4.22 26.63 -13.93
C TYR A 473 5.63 26.36 -13.40
N LYS A 474 6.42 25.54 -14.10
CA LYS A 474 7.86 25.39 -13.81
C LYS A 474 8.75 26.44 -14.50
N GLN A 475 8.16 27.26 -15.35
CA GLN A 475 8.87 28.29 -16.10
C GLN A 475 8.94 29.59 -15.31
N SER A 476 9.92 30.43 -15.65
CA SER A 476 10.01 31.79 -15.12
C SER A 476 8.90 32.68 -15.69
N LEU A 477 8.71 33.88 -15.12
CA LEU A 477 7.75 34.86 -15.66
C LEU A 477 8.22 35.58 -16.93
N LYS A 478 9.38 35.22 -17.50
CA LYS A 478 9.82 35.78 -18.77
C LYS A 478 8.87 35.32 -19.88
N PRO A 479 8.34 36.23 -20.73
CA PRO A 479 7.38 35.86 -21.77
C PRO A 479 7.81 34.70 -22.67
N VAL A 480 9.09 34.67 -23.07
CA VAL A 480 9.67 33.61 -23.91
C VAL A 480 9.64 32.22 -23.25
N ASP A 481 9.67 32.16 -21.92
CA ASP A 481 9.70 30.89 -21.19
C ASP A 481 8.29 30.32 -21.02
N ILE A 482 7.27 31.18 -20.81
CA ILE A 482 5.93 30.76 -20.39
C ILE A 482 4.87 30.74 -21.50
N ILE A 483 4.99 31.57 -22.54
CA ILE A 483 3.97 31.66 -23.59
C ILE A 483 3.85 30.31 -24.32
N GLY A 484 2.62 29.81 -24.45
CA GLY A 484 2.33 28.53 -25.12
C GLY A 484 2.62 27.29 -24.28
N ARG A 485 3.06 27.44 -23.01
CA ARG A 485 3.25 26.32 -22.09
C ARG A 485 1.96 25.99 -21.34
N ALA A 486 1.75 24.70 -21.09
CA ALA A 486 0.68 24.24 -20.23
C ALA A 486 1.08 24.40 -18.75
N PRO A 487 0.14 24.71 -17.86
CA PRO A 487 0.38 24.68 -16.42
C PRO A 487 0.63 23.23 -15.94
N LEU A 488 1.47 23.08 -14.92
CA LEU A 488 1.65 21.80 -14.23
C LEU A 488 0.36 21.38 -13.53
N GLU A 489 -0.26 22.32 -12.80
CA GLU A 489 -1.49 22.13 -12.05
C GLU A 489 -2.32 23.41 -11.95
N HIS A 490 -3.63 23.24 -11.76
CA HIS A 490 -4.60 24.30 -11.50
C HIS A 490 -5.39 24.01 -10.23
N ASN A 491 -5.61 25.05 -9.41
CA ASN A 491 -6.54 24.95 -8.30
C ASN A 491 -7.18 26.29 -7.94
N ARG A 492 -8.32 26.28 -7.25
CA ARG A 492 -9.04 27.51 -6.86
C ARG A 492 -8.29 28.33 -5.81
N TYR A 493 -7.44 27.71 -5.00
CA TYR A 493 -6.71 28.35 -3.91
C TYR A 493 -5.23 27.92 -3.89
N LEU A 494 -4.39 28.81 -3.38
CA LEU A 494 -2.93 28.74 -3.49
C LEU A 494 -2.32 27.62 -2.65
N SER A 495 -2.82 27.42 -1.42
CA SER A 495 -2.23 26.49 -0.46
C SER A 495 -2.18 25.04 -0.99
N LYS A 496 -3.16 24.62 -1.81
CA LYS A 496 -3.12 23.29 -2.45
C LYS A 496 -1.99 23.14 -3.46
N LEU A 497 -1.73 24.16 -4.29
CA LEU A 497 -0.64 24.10 -5.27
C LEU A 497 0.73 24.12 -4.59
N VAL A 498 0.89 24.92 -3.54
CA VAL A 498 2.12 24.96 -2.75
C VAL A 498 2.34 23.62 -2.03
N ALA A 499 1.30 23.06 -1.41
CA ALA A 499 1.36 21.74 -0.80
C ALA A 499 1.70 20.66 -1.83
N TRP A 500 1.09 20.67 -3.01
CA TRP A 500 1.39 19.74 -4.08
C TRP A 500 2.84 19.84 -4.57
N ALA A 501 3.36 21.06 -4.76
CA ALA A 501 4.75 21.27 -5.12
C ALA A 501 5.72 20.82 -4.02
N TYR A 502 5.37 21.04 -2.75
CA TYR A 502 6.21 20.69 -1.59
C TYR A 502 6.28 19.19 -1.36
N PHE A 503 5.13 18.51 -1.27
CA PHE A 503 5.08 17.08 -0.95
C PHE A 503 5.60 16.18 -2.09
N ASN A 504 5.58 16.67 -3.32
CA ASN A 504 6.22 16.00 -4.46
C ASN A 504 7.70 16.38 -4.66
N GLY A 505 8.29 17.18 -3.77
CA GLY A 505 9.73 17.49 -3.81
C GLY A 505 10.18 18.44 -4.91
N MET A 506 9.26 19.19 -5.54
CA MET A 506 9.62 20.22 -6.52
C MET A 506 10.22 21.46 -5.87
N LEU A 507 9.79 21.79 -4.64
CA LEU A 507 10.23 22.94 -3.86
C LEU A 507 11.47 22.59 -3.01
N THR A 508 12.63 23.12 -3.37
CA THR A 508 13.86 23.04 -2.57
C THR A 508 14.35 24.44 -2.18
N GLU A 509 15.48 24.53 -1.49
CA GLU A 509 16.12 25.82 -1.17
C GLU A 509 16.65 26.56 -2.41
N SER A 510 16.96 25.84 -3.48
CA SER A 510 17.43 26.43 -4.74
C SER A 510 16.31 26.85 -5.68
N THR A 511 15.05 26.52 -5.38
CA THR A 511 13.91 26.87 -6.24
C THR A 511 13.58 28.36 -6.14
N CYS A 512 13.61 29.05 -7.27
CA CYS A 512 13.16 30.43 -7.38
C CYS A 512 11.64 30.48 -7.51
N LEU A 513 10.97 31.21 -6.61
CA LEU A 513 9.52 31.39 -6.64
C LEU A 513 9.16 32.67 -7.36
N ASN A 514 8.11 32.62 -8.14
CA ASN A 514 7.49 33.79 -8.74
C ASN A 514 6.00 33.79 -8.42
N SER A 515 5.42 34.96 -8.16
CA SER A 515 3.99 35.10 -7.96
C SER A 515 3.42 36.25 -8.80
N VAL A 516 2.23 36.02 -9.37
CA VAL A 516 1.44 37.06 -10.03
C VAL A 516 0.04 37.01 -9.45
N ALA A 517 -0.21 37.84 -8.45
CA ALA A 517 -1.51 38.05 -7.84
C ALA A 517 -2.13 39.35 -8.38
N LYS A 518 -3.37 39.30 -8.85
CA LYS A 518 -4.12 40.51 -9.30
C LYS A 518 -5.33 40.82 -8.45
N ALA A 519 -5.89 39.82 -7.78
CA ALA A 519 -7.12 39.90 -6.99
C ALA A 519 -6.98 39.18 -5.64
N SER A 520 -5.78 39.14 -5.08
CA SER A 520 -5.50 38.60 -3.74
C SER A 520 -4.45 39.46 -3.03
N ASN A 521 -4.41 39.37 -1.70
CA ASN A 521 -3.41 40.02 -0.86
C ASN A 521 -2.09 39.21 -0.76
N VAL A 522 -1.84 38.30 -1.71
CA VAL A 522 -0.62 37.48 -1.75
C VAL A 522 0.48 38.26 -2.46
N ASP A 523 1.60 38.43 -1.79
CA ASP A 523 2.86 38.90 -2.38
C ASP A 523 3.89 37.76 -2.37
N ILE A 524 5.08 38.05 -2.89
CA ILE A 524 6.17 37.07 -2.96
C ILE A 524 6.69 36.67 -1.57
N ASP A 525 6.71 37.62 -0.61
CA ASP A 525 7.20 37.38 0.75
C ASP A 525 6.28 36.42 1.51
N LYS A 526 4.96 36.61 1.39
CA LYS A 526 3.95 35.68 1.92
C LYS A 526 4.07 34.29 1.30
N LEU A 527 4.38 34.20 0.01
CA LEU A 527 4.59 32.91 -0.66
C LEU A 527 5.83 32.19 -0.12
N TYR A 528 6.97 32.88 0.01
CA TYR A 528 8.16 32.30 0.64
C TYR A 528 7.91 31.90 2.09
N GLN A 529 7.18 32.72 2.83
CA GLN A 529 6.79 32.41 4.19
C GLN A 529 5.91 31.16 4.26
N LEU A 530 4.91 31.03 3.39
CA LEU A 530 4.06 29.84 3.30
C LEU A 530 4.87 28.57 3.05
N VAL A 531 5.84 28.62 2.13
CA VAL A 531 6.73 27.48 1.86
C VAL A 531 7.57 27.12 3.09
N SER A 532 8.11 28.13 3.79
CA SER A 532 8.87 27.92 5.04
C SER A 532 8.00 27.32 6.14
N ASP A 533 6.78 27.83 6.33
CA ASP A 533 5.84 27.35 7.34
C ASP A 533 5.42 25.89 7.05
N MET A 534 5.13 25.56 5.78
CA MET A 534 4.86 24.17 5.38
C MET A 534 6.06 23.24 5.65
N ARG A 535 7.27 23.69 5.36
CA ARG A 535 8.50 22.92 5.59
C ARG A 535 8.73 22.62 7.06
N ASN A 536 8.46 23.59 7.93
CA ASN A 536 8.67 23.46 9.37
C ASN A 536 7.62 22.57 10.02
N THR A 537 6.37 22.59 9.55
CA THR A 537 5.30 21.75 10.11
C THR A 537 5.30 20.32 9.57
N PHE A 538 5.50 20.13 8.27
CA PHE A 538 5.31 18.83 7.62
C PHE A 538 6.62 18.26 7.08
N SER A 539 6.93 17.01 7.43
CA SER A 539 8.02 16.27 6.78
C SER A 539 7.57 15.79 5.40
N VAL A 540 8.41 15.93 4.37
CA VAL A 540 8.08 15.43 3.02
C VAL A 540 7.86 13.91 3.06
N ARG A 541 8.80 13.16 3.65
CA ARG A 541 8.72 11.70 3.79
C ARG A 541 8.30 11.30 5.21
N ARG A 542 7.44 10.28 5.33
CA ARG A 542 7.13 9.57 6.58
C ARG A 542 7.12 8.07 6.31
N PRO A 543 7.35 7.24 7.35
CA PRO A 543 7.13 5.79 7.27
C PRO A 543 5.70 5.49 6.81
N GLN A 544 5.52 4.37 6.10
CA GLN A 544 4.19 3.94 5.68
C GLN A 544 3.26 3.71 6.90
N PRO A 545 1.94 3.92 6.77
CA PRO A 545 0.99 3.65 7.85
C PRO A 545 1.05 2.21 8.33
N SER A 546 0.94 1.98 9.63
CA SER A 546 0.84 0.62 10.19
C SER A 546 -0.51 -0.02 9.82
N LEU A 547 -0.56 -1.36 9.81
CA LEU A 547 -1.82 -2.10 9.58
C LEU A 547 -2.91 -1.68 10.59
N GLN A 548 -2.53 -1.43 11.84
CA GLN A 548 -3.42 -0.95 12.89
C GLN A 548 -3.98 0.45 12.60
N ALA A 549 -3.18 1.37 12.06
CA ALA A 549 -3.66 2.70 11.69
C ALA A 549 -4.62 2.66 10.49
N LEU A 550 -4.47 1.65 9.63
CA LEU A 550 -5.35 1.41 8.48
C LEU A 550 -6.62 0.65 8.87
N SER A 551 -6.64 -0.06 9.99
CA SER A 551 -7.84 -0.76 10.48
C SER A 551 -8.81 0.17 11.22
N SER A 552 -8.35 1.32 11.72
CA SER A 552 -9.17 2.38 12.30
C SER A 552 -9.58 3.46 11.29
N PRO A 553 -10.59 4.30 11.61
CA PRO A 553 -10.89 5.51 10.86
C PRO A 553 -9.67 6.43 10.74
N CYS A 554 -9.68 7.25 9.70
CA CYS A 554 -8.63 8.22 9.44
C CYS A 554 -8.64 9.32 10.52
N GLU A 555 -7.52 9.48 11.24
CA GLU A 555 -7.36 10.50 12.28
C GLU A 555 -6.40 11.61 11.84
N ILE A 556 -6.67 12.86 12.21
CA ILE A 556 -5.78 13.99 11.91
C ILE A 556 -4.57 13.97 12.84
N ARG A 557 -3.36 13.80 12.28
CA ARG A 557 -2.11 13.71 13.05
C ARG A 557 -1.35 15.03 13.11
N LYS A 558 -1.31 15.78 12.02
CA LYS A 558 -0.68 17.10 11.96
C LYS A 558 -1.59 18.08 11.27
N LEU A 559 -1.75 19.26 11.87
CA LEU A 559 -2.69 20.28 11.43
C LEU A 559 -1.98 21.63 11.30
N ALA A 560 -2.14 22.30 10.16
CA ALA A 560 -1.70 23.67 9.93
C ALA A 560 -2.86 24.53 9.44
N LEU A 561 -3.03 25.71 10.04
CA LEU A 561 -3.96 26.74 9.60
C LEU A 561 -3.19 27.97 9.12
N PHE A 562 -3.50 28.46 7.92
CA PHE A 562 -2.91 29.67 7.34
C PHE A 562 -4.00 30.74 7.22
N ILE A 563 -3.96 31.70 8.15
CA ILE A 563 -4.99 32.73 8.33
C ILE A 563 -4.66 33.97 7.51
N ASN A 564 -5.63 34.51 6.78
CA ASN A 564 -5.54 35.70 5.93
C ASN A 564 -4.43 35.63 4.86
N LEU A 565 -4.19 34.43 4.32
CA LEU A 565 -3.22 34.24 3.24
C LEU A 565 -3.63 34.99 1.98
N GLU A 566 -4.84 34.70 1.46
CA GLU A 566 -5.34 35.29 0.20
C GLU A 566 -6.17 36.55 0.41
N GLN A 567 -6.95 36.63 1.49
CA GLN A 567 -7.82 37.75 1.81
C GLN A 567 -7.52 38.25 3.22
N ASP A 568 -7.04 39.50 3.32
CA ASP A 568 -6.64 40.12 4.57
C ASP A 568 -7.46 41.40 4.87
N PRO A 569 -8.54 41.29 5.66
CA PRO A 569 -9.37 42.44 6.05
C PRO A 569 -8.58 43.51 6.82
N THR A 570 -7.46 43.15 7.45
CA THR A 570 -6.68 44.10 8.26
C THR A 570 -5.99 45.18 7.43
N THR A 571 -5.87 44.99 6.12
CA THR A 571 -5.30 45.98 5.20
C THR A 571 -6.15 47.26 5.12
N GLU A 572 -7.47 47.13 5.26
CA GLU A 572 -8.43 48.24 5.15
C GLU A 572 -8.50 49.12 6.41
N LEU A 573 -7.90 48.68 7.52
CA LEU A 573 -7.92 49.39 8.79
C LEU A 573 -7.12 50.70 8.72
N LYS A 574 -7.80 51.85 8.84
CA LYS A 574 -7.20 53.18 8.60
C LYS A 574 -6.22 53.69 9.68
N GLN A 575 -6.10 53.06 10.85
CA GLN A 575 -5.22 53.51 11.94
C GLN A 575 -4.42 52.36 12.60
N PRO A 576 -3.16 52.58 12.99
CA PRO A 576 -2.47 51.67 13.91
C PRO A 576 -3.02 51.92 15.32
N ALA A 577 -3.89 51.05 15.82
CA ALA A 577 -4.48 51.21 17.14
C ALA A 577 -3.40 51.15 18.24
N VAL A 578 -3.31 52.22 19.03
CA VAL A 578 -2.15 52.56 19.87
C VAL A 578 -2.05 51.76 21.17
N ARG A 579 -3.08 51.01 21.61
CA ARG A 579 -3.02 50.09 22.76
C ARG A 579 -4.03 48.96 22.59
N PHE A 580 -3.54 47.73 22.39
CA PHE A 580 -4.39 46.53 22.38
C PHE A 580 -4.47 45.94 23.78
N ASP A 581 -5.69 45.76 24.28
CA ASP A 581 -5.94 44.87 25.41
C ASP A 581 -6.20 43.47 24.87
N PHE A 582 -5.22 42.58 25.06
CA PHE A 582 -5.28 41.18 24.62
C PHE A 582 -6.46 40.41 25.22
N LYS A 583 -7.05 40.87 26.34
CA LYS A 583 -8.18 40.19 26.99
C LYS A 583 -9.55 40.61 26.46
N ASN A 584 -9.65 41.80 25.89
CA ASN A 584 -10.95 42.41 25.53
C ASN A 584 -11.13 42.65 24.03
N THR A 585 -10.12 42.36 23.22
CA THR A 585 -10.20 42.53 21.76
C THR A 585 -10.75 41.27 21.10
N ASP A 586 -11.98 41.34 20.57
CA ASP A 586 -12.57 40.28 19.75
C ASP A 586 -12.15 40.47 18.28
N ILE A 587 -11.41 39.51 17.73
CA ILE A 587 -10.96 39.52 16.33
C ILE A 587 -12.06 39.14 15.34
N PHE A 588 -13.13 38.48 15.80
CA PHE A 588 -14.26 38.08 14.96
C PHE A 588 -15.32 39.18 14.88
N SER A 589 -15.32 40.13 15.83
CA SER A 589 -16.27 41.24 15.92
C SER A 589 -15.57 42.54 16.32
N TYR A 590 -14.62 42.98 15.50
CA TYR A 590 -13.68 44.06 15.84
C TYR A 590 -14.26 45.46 15.61
N GLY A 591 -14.08 46.33 16.61
CA GLY A 591 -14.38 47.77 16.51
C GLY A 591 -15.88 48.09 16.47
N PRO A 592 -16.24 49.38 16.30
CA PRO A 592 -17.63 49.82 16.27
C PRO A 592 -18.40 49.29 15.07
N GLU A 593 -17.71 49.03 13.96
CA GLU A 593 -18.29 48.44 12.74
C GLU A 593 -18.44 46.90 12.83
N GLN A 594 -17.99 46.29 13.93
CA GLN A 594 -18.10 44.85 14.17
C GLN A 594 -17.57 44.03 12.99
N GLN A 595 -16.36 44.32 12.52
CA GLN A 595 -15.78 43.63 11.36
C GLN A 595 -15.07 42.35 11.79
N CYS A 596 -15.21 41.27 11.01
CA CYS A 596 -14.40 40.07 11.19
C CYS A 596 -13.00 40.29 10.59
N LEU A 597 -11.96 40.18 11.42
CA LEU A 597 -10.57 40.35 10.96
C LEU A 597 -9.98 39.10 10.32
N VAL A 598 -10.75 38.00 10.22
CA VAL A 598 -10.36 36.77 9.53
C VAL A 598 -11.11 36.68 8.20
N GLY A 599 -10.42 36.93 7.09
CA GLY A 599 -11.02 36.95 5.75
C GLY A 599 -10.85 35.66 4.96
N SER A 600 -9.78 34.91 5.22
CA SER A 600 -9.55 33.60 4.60
C SER A 600 -8.83 32.65 5.53
N VAL A 601 -9.13 31.36 5.43
CA VAL A 601 -8.46 30.30 6.17
C VAL A 601 -8.14 29.15 5.22
N ASP A 602 -6.86 28.88 5.06
CA ASP A 602 -6.38 27.67 4.40
C ASP A 602 -6.01 26.62 5.46
N LEU A 603 -6.54 25.43 5.30
CA LEU A 603 -6.26 24.27 6.15
C LEU A 603 -5.36 23.32 5.38
N VAL A 604 -4.27 22.88 5.98
CA VAL A 604 -3.48 21.74 5.49
C VAL A 604 -3.31 20.76 6.63
N TYR A 605 -3.60 19.49 6.41
CA TYR A 605 -3.38 18.47 7.42
C TYR A 605 -2.90 17.16 6.83
N ARG A 606 -2.21 16.37 7.66
CA ARG A 606 -1.83 14.98 7.37
C ARG A 606 -2.52 14.05 8.35
N ASN A 607 -3.12 12.98 7.84
CA ASN A 607 -3.85 11.99 8.65
C ASN A 607 -3.01 10.73 8.96
N SER A 608 -3.60 9.80 9.73
CA SER A 608 -3.04 8.50 10.10
C SER A 608 -2.75 7.58 8.91
N TRP A 609 -3.43 7.78 7.78
CA TRP A 609 -3.18 7.09 6.51
C TRP A 609 -2.12 7.79 5.65
N ASN A 610 -1.42 8.80 6.19
CA ASN A 610 -0.45 9.66 5.51
C ASN A 610 -1.00 10.50 4.35
N GLU A 611 -2.32 10.57 4.15
CA GLU A 611 -2.89 11.47 3.17
C GLU A 611 -2.67 12.92 3.58
N VAL A 612 -2.37 13.77 2.60
CA VAL A 612 -2.32 15.21 2.78
C VAL A 612 -3.61 15.80 2.21
N ARG A 613 -4.32 16.54 3.05
CA ARG A 613 -5.59 17.19 2.71
C ARG A 613 -5.44 18.69 2.86
N THR A 614 -6.08 19.41 1.96
CA THR A 614 -6.09 20.86 1.91
C THR A 614 -7.51 21.35 1.73
N LEU A 615 -7.88 22.43 2.41
CA LEU A 615 -9.18 23.08 2.29
C LEU A 615 -8.98 24.59 2.33
N ASN A 616 -9.90 25.34 1.75
CA ASN A 616 -9.87 26.80 1.75
C ASN A 616 -11.28 27.33 2.01
N PHE A 617 -11.35 28.30 2.92
CA PHE A 617 -12.58 28.97 3.33
C PHE A 617 -12.38 30.47 3.23
N LYS A 618 -13.38 31.19 2.73
CA LYS A 618 -13.33 32.64 2.46
C LYS A 618 -14.56 33.34 3.02
N GLY A 619 -14.41 34.60 3.38
CA GLY A 619 -15.48 35.44 3.92
C GLY A 619 -15.58 35.41 5.44
N GLU A 620 -16.55 36.16 5.97
CA GLU A 620 -16.69 36.44 7.41
C GLU A 620 -16.90 35.16 8.25
N ASN A 621 -17.58 34.16 7.68
CA ASN A 621 -17.87 32.88 8.35
C ASN A 621 -16.77 31.82 8.18
N ALA A 622 -15.63 32.16 7.55
CA ALA A 622 -14.59 31.17 7.21
C ALA A 622 -14.14 30.33 8.41
N MET A 623 -13.98 30.95 9.59
CA MET A 623 -13.58 30.21 10.79
C MET A 623 -14.66 29.26 11.32
N LEU A 624 -15.95 29.58 11.18
CA LEU A 624 -17.03 28.68 11.57
C LEU A 624 -17.07 27.45 10.66
N ASP A 625 -16.91 27.66 9.36
CA ASP A 625 -16.88 26.58 8.37
C ASP A 625 -15.66 25.67 8.56
N VAL A 626 -14.50 26.24 8.92
CA VAL A 626 -13.29 25.50 9.30
C VAL A 626 -13.55 24.63 10.52
N LEU A 627 -14.10 25.20 11.60
CA LEU A 627 -14.35 24.46 12.83
C LEU A 627 -15.36 23.33 12.60
N LYS A 628 -16.45 23.59 11.89
CA LYS A 628 -17.43 22.57 11.51
C LYS A 628 -16.77 21.42 10.75
N THR A 629 -16.03 21.74 9.69
CA THR A 629 -15.42 20.74 8.80
C THR A 629 -14.30 19.97 9.48
N LEU A 630 -13.48 20.64 10.29
CA LEU A 630 -12.37 20.02 11.01
C LEU A 630 -12.87 19.06 12.09
N LEU A 631 -13.82 19.51 12.91
CA LEU A 631 -14.30 18.76 14.06
C LEU A 631 -15.26 17.62 13.66
N GLY A 632 -15.95 17.74 12.52
CA GLY A 632 -16.72 16.64 11.92
C GLY A 632 -15.84 15.46 11.49
N LYS A 633 -14.57 15.71 11.17
CA LYS A 633 -13.58 14.67 10.80
C LYS A 633 -12.89 14.01 11.98
N MET A 634 -13.11 14.48 13.21
CA MET A 634 -12.56 13.89 14.43
C MET A 634 -13.67 13.10 15.11
N HIS A 635 -13.47 11.81 15.35
CA HIS A 635 -14.36 11.00 16.19
C HIS A 635 -13.98 11.20 17.69
N GLN A 636 -14.84 10.82 18.64
CA GLN A 636 -14.61 11.18 20.07
C GLN A 636 -13.38 10.49 20.64
N ASP A 637 -13.19 9.22 20.31
CA ASP A 637 -12.05 8.42 20.79
C ASP A 637 -10.78 8.62 19.95
N ALA A 638 -10.75 9.63 19.07
CA ALA A 638 -9.60 9.87 18.19
C ALA A 638 -8.40 10.37 19.00
N ILE A 639 -7.21 9.94 18.60
CA ILE A 639 -5.98 10.50 19.16
C ILE A 639 -5.87 11.98 18.76
N PRO A 640 -5.64 12.91 19.72
CA PRO A 640 -5.49 14.32 19.39
C PRO A 640 -4.30 14.54 18.45
N PRO A 641 -4.34 15.57 17.58
CA PRO A 641 -3.23 15.87 16.69
C PRO A 641 -1.91 16.05 17.46
N GLU A 642 -0.82 15.48 16.93
CA GLU A 642 0.55 15.63 17.44
C GLU A 642 0.96 17.11 17.49
N SER A 643 0.52 17.88 16.49
CA SER A 643 0.75 19.32 16.41
C SER A 643 -0.43 20.04 15.75
N VAL A 644 -0.72 21.23 16.28
CA VAL A 644 -1.66 22.21 15.71
C VAL A 644 -0.91 23.52 15.53
N ASP A 645 -0.49 23.82 14.30
CA ASP A 645 0.24 25.03 13.97
C ASP A 645 -0.70 26.06 13.36
N VAL A 646 -0.68 27.29 13.89
CA VAL A 646 -1.46 28.41 13.33
C VAL A 646 -0.51 29.49 12.87
N PHE A 647 -0.59 29.81 11.59
CA PHE A 647 0.16 30.88 10.93
C PHE A 647 -0.81 31.98 10.51
N CYS A 648 -0.41 33.23 10.64
CA CYS A 648 -1.24 34.38 10.25
C CYS A 648 -0.45 35.24 9.27
N TYR A 649 -1.05 35.67 8.17
CA TYR A 649 -0.47 36.48 7.10
C TYR A 649 -1.09 37.88 7.03
N ALA A 650 -1.79 38.28 8.10
CA ALA A 650 -2.36 39.61 8.22
C ALA A 650 -1.27 40.68 8.31
N GLY A 651 -1.45 41.79 7.59
CA GLY A 651 -0.55 42.94 7.63
C GLY A 651 -0.57 43.68 8.97
N LYS A 652 -1.67 43.57 9.73
CA LYS A 652 -1.81 44.15 11.09
C LYS A 652 -2.35 43.11 12.06
N MET A 653 -2.07 43.30 13.36
CA MET A 653 -2.55 42.43 14.45
C MET A 653 -2.20 40.93 14.32
N ARG A 654 -1.16 40.62 13.53
CA ARG A 654 -0.72 39.26 13.22
C ARG A 654 -0.60 38.33 14.44
N GLY A 655 0.10 38.78 15.49
CA GLY A 655 0.31 37.99 16.70
C GLY A 655 -0.96 37.75 17.51
N LEU A 656 -1.85 38.75 17.57
CA LEU A 656 -3.13 38.65 18.28
C LEU A 656 -4.07 37.66 17.56
N ILE A 657 -4.25 37.84 16.25
CA ILE A 657 -5.11 36.97 15.43
C ILE A 657 -4.65 35.52 15.53
N ARG A 658 -3.34 35.27 15.34
CA ARG A 658 -2.75 33.94 15.45
C ARG A 658 -3.06 33.27 16.80
N ASN A 659 -2.80 33.97 17.90
CA ASN A 659 -2.94 33.38 19.23
C ASN A 659 -4.40 33.09 19.60
N LEU A 660 -5.33 34.00 19.26
CA LEU A 660 -6.76 33.80 19.54
C LEU A 660 -7.35 32.68 18.68
N VAL A 661 -6.97 32.59 17.40
CA VAL A 661 -7.38 31.47 16.53
C VAL A 661 -6.83 30.15 17.08
N TYR A 662 -5.57 30.09 17.48
CA TYR A 662 -4.98 28.90 18.10
C TYR A 662 -5.75 28.47 19.35
N GLN A 663 -6.03 29.39 20.26
CA GLN A 663 -6.78 29.11 21.49
C GLN A 663 -8.17 28.57 21.18
N LEU A 664 -8.89 29.18 20.24
CA LEU A 664 -10.21 28.74 19.83
C LEU A 664 -10.19 27.31 19.26
N VAL A 665 -9.27 27.04 18.34
CA VAL A 665 -9.15 25.72 17.70
C VAL A 665 -8.78 24.65 18.74
N ALA A 666 -7.80 24.93 19.61
CA ALA A 666 -7.38 24.01 20.66
C ALA A 666 -8.53 23.71 21.65
N GLU A 667 -9.28 24.73 22.06
CA GLU A 667 -10.45 24.57 22.94
C GLU A 667 -11.53 23.72 22.25
N CYS A 668 -11.84 23.97 20.98
CA CYS A 668 -12.84 23.20 20.24
C CYS A 668 -12.43 21.75 20.01
N ILE A 669 -11.15 21.47 19.72
CA ILE A 669 -10.64 20.10 19.59
C ILE A 669 -10.78 19.36 20.93
N ASP A 670 -10.35 19.97 22.04
CA ASP A 670 -10.48 19.39 23.38
C ASP A 670 -11.96 19.12 23.75
N MET A 671 -12.86 20.04 23.42
CA MET A 671 -14.30 19.86 23.61
C MET A 671 -14.88 18.69 22.78
N ARG A 672 -14.36 18.46 21.58
CA ARG A 672 -14.80 17.39 20.66
C ARG A 672 -14.31 16.01 21.09
N LEU A 673 -13.07 15.90 21.55
CA LEU A 673 -12.41 14.63 21.88
C LEU A 673 -12.70 14.12 23.30
N LYS A 674 -13.12 14.99 24.23
CA LYS A 674 -13.47 14.52 25.58
C LYS A 674 -14.75 13.64 25.54
N PRO A 675 -14.82 12.51 26.27
CA PRO A 675 -16.05 11.71 26.36
C PRO A 675 -17.19 12.53 26.99
N ILE A 676 -18.43 12.33 26.53
CA ILE A 676 -19.60 13.06 27.04
C ILE A 676 -20.00 12.50 28.42
N ASP A 677 -19.92 13.32 29.46
CA ASP A 677 -20.46 12.98 30.80
C ASP A 677 -21.99 12.81 30.73
N GLN A 678 -22.52 11.68 31.21
CA GLN A 678 -23.97 11.40 31.23
C GLN A 678 -24.78 12.43 32.04
N GLU A 679 -24.17 13.11 33.01
CA GLU A 679 -24.86 14.10 33.88
C GLU A 679 -24.75 15.55 33.39
N LYS A 680 -23.79 15.89 32.50
CA LYS A 680 -23.60 17.26 31.99
C LYS A 680 -24.04 17.36 30.54
N ARG A 681 -25.18 18.02 30.35
CA ARG A 681 -25.83 18.35 29.07
C ARG A 681 -24.82 18.78 27.98
N ARG A 682 -25.15 18.37 26.74
CA ARG A 682 -24.50 18.69 25.44
C ARG A 682 -23.56 19.92 25.47
N ARG A 683 -22.31 19.72 25.07
CA ARG A 683 -21.29 20.77 25.02
C ARG A 683 -21.58 21.77 23.90
N PHE A 684 -21.43 23.03 24.23
CA PHE A 684 -21.78 24.15 23.37
C PHE A 684 -20.73 25.25 23.52
N LYS A 685 -20.43 25.92 22.40
CA LYS A 685 -19.58 27.11 22.37
C LYS A 685 -20.25 28.20 21.54
N ALA A 686 -20.51 29.36 22.15
CA ALA A 686 -20.96 30.54 21.42
C ALA A 686 -19.76 31.27 20.83
N ILE A 687 -19.86 31.68 19.57
CA ILE A 687 -18.87 32.52 18.88
C ILE A 687 -19.64 33.68 18.25
N ARG A 688 -19.22 34.91 18.53
CA ARG A 688 -19.73 36.09 17.85
C ARG A 688 -18.87 36.36 16.63
N VAL A 689 -19.47 36.44 15.46
CA VAL A 689 -18.81 36.78 14.19
C VAL A 689 -19.56 37.96 13.61
N ALA A 690 -18.85 39.07 13.45
CA ALA A 690 -19.39 40.37 13.11
C ALA A 690 -20.56 40.80 14.03
N ASP A 691 -21.72 41.07 13.45
CA ASP A 691 -22.94 41.44 14.18
C ASP A 691 -23.78 40.23 14.63
N GLN A 692 -23.35 39.01 14.31
CA GLN A 692 -24.11 37.78 14.52
C GLN A 692 -23.47 36.88 15.58
N THR A 693 -24.29 36.15 16.32
CA THR A 693 -23.82 35.13 17.27
C THR A 693 -24.17 33.75 16.74
N PHE A 694 -23.19 32.86 16.72
CA PHE A 694 -23.32 31.48 16.27
C PHE A 694 -23.06 30.52 17.44
N GLY A 695 -23.79 29.42 17.44
CA GLY A 695 -23.61 28.30 18.33
C GLY A 695 -22.94 27.13 17.64
N LEU A 696 -21.81 26.69 18.18
CA LEU A 696 -21.22 25.39 17.87
C LEU A 696 -21.77 24.36 18.85
N PHE A 697 -22.48 23.37 18.33
CA PHE A 697 -23.03 22.26 19.10
C PHE A 697 -22.19 21.02 18.85
N PHE A 698 -21.58 20.51 19.92
CA PHE A 698 -20.78 19.28 19.90
C PHE A 698 -21.73 18.11 20.14
N GLU A 699 -22.23 17.58 19.03
CA GLU A 699 -23.13 16.44 19.02
C GLU A 699 -22.33 15.13 19.06
N ARG A 700 -23.01 14.01 19.25
CA ARG A 700 -22.32 12.72 19.38
C ARG A 700 -21.52 12.37 18.11
N ARG A 701 -22.14 12.57 16.94
CA ARG A 701 -21.65 12.19 15.60
C ARG A 701 -21.00 13.31 14.79
N GLY A 702 -20.81 14.50 15.37
CA GLY A 702 -20.23 15.63 14.64
C GLY A 702 -20.48 16.97 15.31
N VAL A 703 -20.21 18.05 14.56
CA VAL A 703 -20.41 19.42 15.02
C VAL A 703 -21.37 20.16 14.10
N SER A 704 -22.41 20.76 14.67
CA SER A 704 -23.36 21.60 13.94
C SER A 704 -23.17 23.08 14.29
N VAL A 705 -23.40 23.95 13.32
CA VAL A 705 -23.34 25.41 13.47
C VAL A 705 -24.75 25.95 13.29
N GLN A 706 -25.25 26.71 14.25
CA GLN A 706 -26.55 27.38 14.14
C GLN A 706 -26.42 28.86 14.49
N LYS A 707 -27.11 29.72 13.74
CA LYS A 707 -27.22 31.15 14.05
C LYS A 707 -28.18 31.36 15.22
N LEU A 708 -27.81 32.20 16.18
CA LEU A 708 -28.58 32.51 17.37
C LEU A 708 -29.17 33.92 17.22
N GLU A 709 -30.44 34.02 16.79
CA GLU A 709 -31.06 35.32 16.47
C GLU A 709 -31.59 36.06 17.72
N ASN A 710 -31.89 35.36 18.82
CA ASN A 710 -32.42 35.92 20.07
C ASN A 710 -32.29 34.92 21.24
N SER A 711 -32.41 35.41 22.49
CA SER A 711 -32.35 34.56 23.70
C SER A 711 -33.41 33.46 23.71
N VAL A 712 -34.58 33.72 23.11
CA VAL A 712 -35.64 32.72 22.91
C VAL A 712 -35.21 31.63 21.93
N ASP A 713 -34.53 31.96 20.82
CA ASP A 713 -34.01 30.97 19.87
C ASP A 713 -32.77 30.23 20.42
N PHE A 714 -32.02 30.82 21.34
CA PHE A 714 -31.00 30.14 22.14
C PHE A 714 -31.62 29.11 23.10
N TYR A 715 -32.64 29.51 23.88
CA TYR A 715 -33.37 28.56 24.71
C TYR A 715 -34.08 27.52 23.85
N ARG A 716 -34.67 27.88 22.69
CA ARG A 716 -35.33 26.99 21.74
C ARG A 716 -34.33 26.04 21.06
N SER A 717 -33.13 26.43 20.65
CA SER A 717 -32.15 25.48 20.06
C SER A 717 -31.61 24.48 21.11
N ILE A 718 -31.49 24.91 22.37
CA ILE A 718 -31.11 24.06 23.50
C ILE A 718 -32.30 23.20 24.00
N SER A 719 -33.56 23.64 23.80
CA SER A 719 -34.77 22.97 24.29
C SER A 719 -35.60 22.21 23.24
N THR A 720 -35.59 22.60 21.97
CA THR A 720 -36.26 21.90 20.85
C THR A 720 -35.50 20.63 20.47
N ASN A 721 -34.18 20.63 20.70
CA ASN A 721 -33.35 19.44 20.71
C ASN A 721 -33.60 18.49 21.90
N LYS A 722 -34.48 18.86 22.85
CA LYS A 722 -35.05 17.91 23.81
C LYS A 722 -36.27 17.17 23.26
N ILE A 723 -36.80 17.55 22.09
CA ILE A 723 -38.07 17.03 21.57
C ILE A 723 -37.93 16.46 20.15
N ASN A 724 -37.16 17.06 19.24
CA ASN A 724 -37.02 16.57 17.86
C ASN A 724 -35.55 16.50 17.42
N GLY A 725 -34.95 15.31 17.49
CA GLY A 725 -33.80 14.99 16.65
C GLY A 725 -34.30 14.57 15.28
N SER A 726 -34.00 15.31 14.21
CA SER A 726 -34.15 14.82 12.84
C SER A 726 -33.27 15.62 11.88
N PRO A 727 -32.83 15.00 10.77
CA PRO A 727 -33.61 15.22 9.57
C PRO A 727 -34.09 13.92 8.91
N ILE A 728 -35.40 13.91 8.67
CA ILE A 728 -36.18 13.10 7.72
C ILE A 728 -36.25 11.60 8.04
N VAL A 729 -37.18 11.34 8.97
CA VAL A 729 -37.92 10.10 9.16
C VAL A 729 -38.75 9.80 7.90
N VAL A 730 -38.55 8.63 7.29
CA VAL A 730 -39.64 7.93 6.60
C VAL A 730 -40.31 7.07 7.66
N LEU A 731 -41.60 7.36 7.90
CA LEU A 731 -42.47 6.74 8.91
C LEU A 731 -42.59 5.22 8.71
N ASP A 732 -42.55 4.40 9.76
CA ASP A 732 -43.69 4.06 10.63
C ASP A 732 -43.36 2.85 11.56
N LYS A 733 -43.90 2.87 12.78
CA LYS A 733 -44.08 1.78 13.79
C LYS A 733 -42.92 1.34 14.74
N ASP A 734 -43.24 1.51 16.03
CA ASP A 734 -42.82 0.80 17.26
C ASP A 734 -41.32 0.76 17.66
N GLY A 735 -40.98 1.61 18.65
CA GLY A 735 -39.84 1.42 19.56
C GLY A 735 -38.46 1.76 18.99
N GLU A 736 -38.14 3.04 18.82
CA GLU A 736 -36.80 3.49 18.42
C GLU A 736 -35.73 3.06 19.46
N VAL A 737 -34.76 2.24 19.02
CA VAL A 737 -33.40 2.27 19.57
C VAL A 737 -32.52 2.84 18.47
N HIS A 738 -31.61 3.79 18.69
CA HIS A 738 -30.72 3.86 19.83
C HIS A 738 -29.48 3.02 19.54
N PRO A 739 -28.68 3.24 18.46
CA PRO A 739 -27.40 2.55 18.34
C PRO A 739 -26.57 2.75 19.63
N PRO A 740 -25.79 1.75 20.06
CA PRO A 740 -24.92 1.86 21.22
C PRO A 740 -24.05 3.11 21.15
N GLU A 741 -23.76 3.75 22.29
CA GLU A 741 -22.99 5.01 22.33
C GLU A 741 -21.61 4.88 21.66
N VAL A 742 -21.04 3.68 21.66
CA VAL A 742 -19.76 3.38 21.00
C VAL A 742 -19.81 3.54 19.48
N VAL A 743 -20.95 3.30 18.83
CA VAL A 743 -21.14 3.54 17.39
C VAL A 743 -21.07 5.03 17.09
N ASP A 744 -21.73 5.84 17.92
CA ASP A 744 -21.71 7.30 17.76
C ASP A 744 -20.31 7.88 18.01
N ALA A 745 -19.57 7.32 18.97
CA ALA A 745 -18.21 7.75 19.32
C ALA A 745 -17.19 7.45 18.22
N TYR A 746 -17.43 6.40 17.41
CA TYR A 746 -16.57 5.92 16.32
C TYR A 746 -16.94 6.46 14.93
N ALA A 747 -18.02 7.26 14.84
CA ALA A 747 -18.51 7.85 13.60
C ALA A 747 -17.49 8.82 12.99
N SER A 748 -17.20 8.66 11.70
CA SER A 748 -16.24 9.47 10.95
C SER A 748 -16.79 9.89 9.59
N GLU A 749 -16.96 11.20 9.40
CA GLU A 749 -17.52 11.76 8.18
C GLU A 749 -16.62 11.49 6.95
N GLY A 750 -17.22 10.99 5.88
CA GLY A 750 -16.58 10.62 4.61
C GLY A 750 -16.34 9.12 4.43
N LEU A 751 -16.72 8.28 5.40
CA LEU A 751 -16.59 6.83 5.35
C LEU A 751 -17.96 6.17 5.46
N ILE A 752 -18.09 4.96 4.91
CA ILE A 752 -19.26 4.12 5.10
C ILE A 752 -18.89 3.05 6.13
N GLN A 753 -19.59 2.99 7.26
CA GLN A 753 -19.22 2.13 8.40
C GLN A 753 -20.40 1.23 8.80
N PHE A 754 -20.13 -0.06 8.97
CA PHE A 754 -21.05 -1.09 9.42
C PHE A 754 -20.57 -1.62 10.76
N PHE A 755 -21.46 -1.66 11.75
CA PHE A 755 -21.19 -2.19 13.08
C PHE A 755 -22.13 -3.35 13.37
N PHE A 756 -21.57 -4.50 13.71
CA PHE A 756 -22.29 -5.71 14.07
C PHE A 756 -22.31 -5.88 15.58
N GLU A 757 -23.47 -6.19 16.15
CA GLU A 757 -23.66 -6.44 17.58
C GLU A 757 -24.37 -7.79 17.76
N ASP A 758 -23.72 -8.74 18.42
CA ASP A 758 -24.31 -10.06 18.66
C ASP A 758 -25.43 -10.00 19.70
N CYS A 759 -26.51 -10.71 19.43
CA CYS A 759 -27.70 -10.82 20.26
C CYS A 759 -28.08 -12.30 20.46
N ASP A 760 -28.95 -12.57 21.43
CA ASP A 760 -29.40 -13.94 21.72
C ASP A 760 -30.12 -14.62 20.54
N GLU A 761 -30.76 -13.83 19.65
CA GLU A 761 -31.51 -14.30 18.47
C GLU A 761 -30.89 -13.85 17.12
N GLY A 762 -29.56 -13.71 17.04
CA GLY A 762 -28.84 -13.33 15.81
C GLY A 762 -27.93 -12.13 16.04
N PHE A 763 -28.00 -11.11 15.18
CA PHE A 763 -27.21 -9.89 15.35
C PHE A 763 -27.96 -8.63 14.89
N ASN A 764 -27.58 -7.48 15.43
CA ASN A 764 -27.99 -6.16 14.96
C ASN A 764 -26.91 -5.54 14.09
N ILE A 765 -27.30 -4.64 13.18
CA ILE A 765 -26.41 -3.90 12.31
C ILE A 765 -26.74 -2.42 12.40
N TYR A 766 -25.70 -1.63 12.62
CA TYR A 766 -25.75 -0.18 12.58
C TYR A 766 -24.93 0.29 11.40
N VAL A 767 -25.54 1.02 10.46
CA VAL A 767 -24.87 1.52 9.25
C VAL A 767 -24.77 3.03 9.32
N LEU A 768 -23.55 3.56 9.19
CA LEU A 768 -23.26 4.98 9.01
C LEU A 768 -22.93 5.25 7.53
N ASP A 769 -23.65 6.18 6.91
CA ASP A 769 -23.28 6.71 5.59
C ASP A 769 -22.13 7.73 5.67
N GLU A 770 -21.68 8.22 4.51
CA GLU A 770 -20.59 9.21 4.41
C GLU A 770 -20.88 10.53 5.17
N ASN A 771 -22.13 10.80 5.52
CA ASN A 771 -22.57 11.97 6.28
C ASN A 771 -22.96 11.63 7.73
N ASN A 772 -22.57 10.45 8.23
CA ASN A 772 -22.92 9.91 9.55
C ASN A 772 -24.44 9.75 9.81
N ARG A 773 -25.25 9.56 8.77
CA ARG A 773 -26.66 9.17 8.91
C ARG A 773 -26.74 7.70 9.28
N VAL A 774 -27.61 7.36 10.23
CA VAL A 774 -27.75 5.99 10.74
C VAL A 774 -28.93 5.27 10.12
N GLU A 775 -28.67 4.03 9.70
CA GLU A 775 -29.68 3.00 9.49
C GLU A 775 -29.48 1.87 10.50
N VAL A 776 -30.58 1.34 11.06
CA VAL A 776 -30.54 0.27 12.07
C VAL A 776 -31.33 -0.93 11.56
N TYR A 777 -30.69 -2.10 11.56
CA TYR A 777 -31.31 -3.38 11.22
C TYR A 777 -31.18 -4.30 12.43
N ARG A 778 -32.29 -4.89 12.90
CA ARG A 778 -32.31 -5.74 14.11
C ARG A 778 -32.65 -7.17 13.81
N GLN A 779 -32.26 -8.06 14.72
CA GLN A 779 -32.59 -9.49 14.68
C GLN A 779 -32.34 -10.08 13.28
N CYS A 780 -31.21 -9.69 12.69
CA CYS A 780 -30.81 -10.21 11.40
C CYS A 780 -30.47 -11.68 11.58
N SER A 781 -31.21 -12.53 10.86
CA SER A 781 -30.95 -13.96 10.78
C SER A 781 -30.02 -14.22 9.59
N GLY A 782 -29.00 -15.04 9.78
CA GLY A 782 -28.05 -15.42 8.73
C GLY A 782 -26.61 -15.39 9.22
N ASP A 783 -25.67 -15.52 8.30
CA ASP A 783 -24.24 -15.38 8.59
C ASP A 783 -23.78 -13.94 8.35
N LYS A 784 -23.08 -13.35 9.34
CA LYS A 784 -22.46 -12.03 9.20
C LYS A 784 -21.51 -12.02 8.00
N GLU A 785 -20.80 -13.11 7.77
CA GLU A 785 -19.81 -13.20 6.69
C GLU A 785 -20.46 -13.11 5.31
N GLU A 786 -21.57 -13.83 5.09
CA GLU A 786 -22.36 -13.73 3.85
C GLU A 786 -22.86 -12.30 3.60
N MET A 787 -23.28 -11.59 4.66
CA MET A 787 -23.71 -10.19 4.55
C MET A 787 -22.55 -9.27 4.14
N VAL A 788 -21.41 -9.38 4.84
CA VAL A 788 -20.21 -8.57 4.54
C VAL A 788 -19.78 -8.79 3.09
N GLN A 789 -19.78 -10.04 2.63
CA GLN A 789 -19.52 -10.37 1.23
C GLN A 789 -20.55 -9.75 0.28
N GLY A 790 -21.84 -9.81 0.61
CA GLY A 790 -22.91 -9.19 -0.17
C GLY A 790 -22.76 -7.68 -0.33
N VAL A 791 -22.43 -6.97 0.76
CA VAL A 791 -22.18 -5.53 0.76
C VAL A 791 -20.95 -5.19 -0.10
N ASN A 792 -19.85 -5.94 0.07
CA ASN A 792 -18.65 -5.74 -0.74
C ASN A 792 -18.92 -5.98 -2.24
N ARG A 793 -19.77 -6.96 -2.60
CA ARG A 793 -20.20 -7.18 -4.00
C ARG A 793 -20.95 -5.97 -4.55
N PHE A 794 -21.83 -5.36 -3.76
CA PHE A 794 -22.59 -4.18 -4.18
C PHE A 794 -21.68 -2.96 -4.41
N TYR A 795 -20.79 -2.64 -3.47
CA TYR A 795 -19.94 -1.44 -3.57
C TYR A 795 -18.82 -1.56 -4.60
N THR A 796 -18.40 -2.78 -4.93
CA THR A 796 -17.45 -2.98 -6.03
C THR A 796 -18.15 -2.99 -7.39
N ALA A 797 -19.48 -3.04 -7.47
CA ALA A 797 -20.22 -3.13 -8.73
C ALA A 797 -20.00 -1.88 -9.59
N PRO A 798 -19.80 -1.99 -10.93
CA PRO A 798 -19.81 -0.83 -11.79
C PRO A 798 -21.21 -0.23 -11.70
N GLN A 799 -21.34 0.90 -11.00
CA GLN A 799 -22.55 1.70 -11.11
C GLN A 799 -22.57 2.24 -12.54
N ASP A 800 -23.54 1.80 -13.35
CA ASP A 800 -23.85 2.35 -14.66
C ASP A 800 -24.45 3.77 -14.53
N LYS A 801 -23.73 4.68 -13.84
CA LYS A 801 -24.02 6.11 -13.88
C LYS A 801 -23.33 6.71 -15.10
N SER A 802 -24.14 6.86 -16.14
CA SER A 802 -23.88 7.51 -17.42
C SER A 802 -23.16 8.86 -17.29
N SER A 803 -21.83 8.87 -17.38
CA SER A 803 -21.05 10.02 -17.86
C SER A 803 -19.75 9.52 -18.49
N PHE A 804 -19.50 9.86 -19.75
CA PHE A 804 -18.42 9.38 -20.61
C PHE A 804 -17.01 9.94 -20.27
N SER A 805 -16.75 10.28 -19.01
CA SER A 805 -15.42 10.67 -18.53
C SER A 805 -14.97 9.66 -17.47
N GLY A 806 -14.18 8.66 -17.90
CA GLY A 806 -13.45 7.71 -17.06
C GLY A 806 -14.18 7.25 -15.79
N GLN A 807 -14.91 6.13 -15.85
CA GLN A 807 -15.48 5.49 -14.66
C GLN A 807 -14.39 5.27 -13.59
N ALA A 808 -14.37 6.14 -12.58
CA ALA A 808 -13.46 6.05 -11.44
C ALA A 808 -13.80 4.78 -10.66
N VAL A 809 -12.77 3.99 -10.33
CA VAL A 809 -12.94 2.90 -9.37
C VAL A 809 -13.07 3.55 -8.00
N ASN A 810 -14.18 3.32 -7.32
CA ASN A 810 -14.38 3.83 -5.97
C ASN A 810 -13.59 2.96 -4.99
N PHE A 811 -12.51 3.50 -4.42
CA PHE A 811 -11.77 2.82 -3.36
C PHE A 811 -12.32 3.09 -1.95
N ASN A 812 -13.37 3.92 -1.80
CA ASN A 812 -14.11 4.10 -0.55
C ASN A 812 -15.05 2.91 -0.28
N LEU A 813 -14.48 1.72 -0.11
CA LEU A 813 -15.25 0.52 0.24
C LEU A 813 -15.76 0.60 1.69
N PRO A 814 -16.92 0.00 2.00
CA PRO A 814 -17.45 -0.04 3.35
C PRO A 814 -16.49 -0.66 4.37
N GLN A 815 -16.58 -0.16 5.60
CA GLN A 815 -15.79 -0.60 6.74
C GLN A 815 -16.65 -1.42 7.68
N PHE A 816 -16.14 -2.54 8.17
CA PHE A 816 -16.90 -3.48 9.00
C PHE A 816 -16.27 -3.62 10.38
N TYR A 817 -17.09 -3.60 11.41
CA TYR A 817 -16.69 -3.62 12.81
C TYR A 817 -17.61 -4.52 13.63
N ASP A 818 -17.07 -5.17 14.67
CA ASP A 818 -17.85 -5.82 15.72
C ASP A 818 -17.88 -4.96 16.99
N ILE A 819 -19.02 -4.98 17.68
CA ILE A 819 -19.21 -4.42 19.01
C ILE A 819 -19.05 -5.55 20.03
N VAL A 820 -18.03 -5.45 20.88
CA VAL A 820 -17.74 -6.42 21.93
C VAL A 820 -17.91 -5.77 23.30
N TYR A 821 -18.58 -6.49 24.21
CA TYR A 821 -18.77 -6.05 25.59
C TYR A 821 -17.68 -6.63 26.49
N GLN A 822 -16.95 -5.76 27.20
CA GLN A 822 -15.99 -6.15 28.21
C GLN A 822 -16.71 -6.66 29.48
N ALA A 823 -15.97 -7.35 30.36
CA ALA A 823 -16.51 -7.91 31.61
C ALA A 823 -17.09 -6.86 32.57
N ASP A 824 -16.71 -5.59 32.41
CA ASP A 824 -17.25 -4.44 33.15
C ASP A 824 -18.52 -3.84 32.51
N GLY A 825 -19.00 -4.42 31.41
CA GLY A 825 -20.18 -3.98 30.67
C GLY A 825 -19.92 -2.86 29.65
N ARG A 826 -18.67 -2.40 29.47
CA ARG A 826 -18.34 -1.38 28.47
C ARG A 826 -18.27 -1.97 27.07
N ALA A 827 -18.94 -1.32 26.12
CA ALA A 827 -18.87 -1.68 24.70
C ALA A 827 -17.59 -1.12 24.06
N GLN A 828 -16.94 -1.94 23.24
CA GLN A 828 -15.76 -1.58 22.46
C GLN A 828 -15.97 -1.98 21.00
N VAL A 829 -15.50 -1.14 20.08
CA VAL A 829 -15.49 -1.43 18.65
C VAL A 829 -14.16 -2.07 18.27
N ILE A 830 -14.21 -3.21 17.60
CA ILE A 830 -13.05 -3.88 16.99
C ILE A 830 -13.31 -4.11 15.49
N PRO A 831 -12.28 -4.17 14.64
CA PRO A 831 -12.44 -4.56 13.24
C PRO A 831 -13.10 -5.94 13.14
N TYR A 832 -14.06 -6.10 12.22
CA TYR A 832 -14.71 -7.39 11.97
C TYR A 832 -13.69 -8.40 11.44
N LYS A 833 -13.72 -9.62 11.98
CA LYS A 833 -12.87 -10.74 11.54
C LYS A 833 -13.71 -11.96 11.22
N SER A 834 -13.47 -12.55 10.05
CA SER A 834 -14.03 -13.86 9.68
C SER A 834 -13.49 -14.94 10.62
N ASP A 835 -14.38 -15.77 11.14
CA ASP A 835 -14.19 -16.53 12.37
C ASP A 835 -13.13 -17.64 12.22
N ARG A 836 -11.89 -17.35 12.67
CA ARG A 836 -11.02 -18.35 13.28
C ARG A 836 -10.44 -17.80 14.59
N GLN A 837 -11.02 -18.31 15.68
CA GLN A 837 -10.61 -18.19 17.08
C GLN A 837 -10.87 -16.85 17.79
N TRP A 838 -12.14 -16.61 18.12
CA TRP A 838 -12.45 -16.24 19.51
C TRP A 838 -13.04 -17.48 20.20
N GLN A 839 -12.23 -18.21 20.97
CA GLN A 839 -12.77 -19.20 21.90
C GLN A 839 -13.75 -18.45 22.81
N ARG A 840 -15.05 -18.69 22.60
CA ARG A 840 -16.07 -18.36 23.60
C ARG A 840 -15.61 -18.96 24.92
N ASN A 841 -15.25 -18.11 25.88
CA ASN A 841 -15.11 -18.48 27.28
C ASN A 841 -16.45 -19.03 27.78
N ASN A 842 -16.70 -20.30 27.52
CA ASN A 842 -17.71 -21.11 28.19
C ASN A 842 -17.03 -21.80 29.39
N GLU A 843 -16.49 -21.00 30.31
CA GLU A 843 -16.19 -21.46 31.68
C GLU A 843 -17.12 -20.71 32.65
N SER A 844 -18.41 -21.05 32.60
CA SER A 844 -19.26 -20.94 33.79
C SER A 844 -20.51 -21.79 33.59
N ARG A 845 -20.46 -23.05 34.06
CA ARG A 845 -21.56 -23.86 34.61
C ARG A 845 -21.27 -25.37 34.50
N SER A 846 -20.37 -25.88 35.34
CA SER A 846 -20.48 -27.26 35.86
C SER A 846 -19.38 -27.58 36.88
N GLU A 847 -19.36 -26.88 38.02
CA GLU A 847 -18.67 -27.40 39.20
C GLU A 847 -19.59 -27.28 40.42
N THR A 848 -20.44 -28.29 40.57
CA THR A 848 -21.05 -28.64 41.86
C THR A 848 -21.57 -30.07 41.74
N ALA A 849 -20.70 -31.06 41.97
CA ALA A 849 -21.01 -32.29 42.69
C ALA A 849 -19.86 -33.31 42.59
N GLN A 850 -19.48 -33.81 43.76
CA GLN A 850 -18.87 -35.13 44.00
C GLN A 850 -17.42 -35.32 43.54
N PHE A 851 -16.48 -35.36 44.48
CA PHE A 851 -16.10 -36.61 45.14
C PHE A 851 -15.39 -36.32 46.46
N ALA A 852 -16.03 -36.79 47.54
CA ALA A 852 -15.38 -37.08 48.80
C ALA A 852 -14.74 -38.48 48.72
N SER A 853 -13.63 -38.64 49.43
CA SER A 853 -13.03 -39.92 49.86
C SER A 853 -12.59 -40.92 48.78
N ARG A 854 -11.29 -40.94 48.45
CA ARG A 854 -10.31 -41.92 48.97
C ARG A 854 -8.94 -41.71 48.34
#